data_AF-A0A7S4P8A9-F1
#
_entry.id   AF-A0A7S4P8A9-F1
#
_cell.length_a   1.000
_cell.length_b   1.000
_cell.length_c   1.000
_cell.angle_alpha   90.00
_cell.angle_beta   90.00
_cell.angle_gamma   90.00
#
_symmetry.space_group_name_H-M   'P 1'
#
loop_
_entity.id
_entity.type
_entity.pdbx_description
1 polymer ?
#
loop_
_entity_poly.entity_id
_entity_poly.type
_entity_poly.pdbx_seq_one_letter_code
_entity_poly.pdbx_strand_id
1 'polypeptide(L)'
;MSEHENDKKRKANEMDAIAVAPKKKFLAAQAEACNEVKAATGSSTVKKEDKLSPHIKSEVKDEKDSDSAQVKVTDRSETSYSIRDNAPAGANAADSEEVLRFKNEQLFAALEAKKHEIKRLEARVNVLESADEDRKKIIGCVNRHWCALTEELKSTFQRLEHSTSDFKKEHSSVFESIISLKELVAEDVESSISSSCQIAQELMQEVVQSMMDDSAAYKRILKNIEEKSSDETLKDEVSKLSKRMEETEKDLEKLQDRHREYVVEEGKKLDEAMRKASVVEDLKSTITNLTMQLERAERRLVRSEQNFLQVKESGGGQVLVKSLSTTSEVPESNNDDIMFKVNEFKHMAESRLEEIKSLRKELADLSVEKSTSQTSEELSDTAIVQSTPYLSLLDQFRQMKRECDSNHMPKLQQLNAELIQEREKAASERKKLESENSEQLKALTLKVSEYSAQLLEAKQELKSAQFKLEQKSASDVSAQREKELSESLQKLQAEYSRLRGERERLKARPDGDELRRELREKEEKLCKERDIKANEASDLSDQVKVLQERINSLIQEKKVGDAPNGHNALESTLQGEVDSLKKEIEGLRTEKKDLLRRFQKADRGYHECNRLYQQNKRERDTIMKDLESLGLSFEELQERNSKLLESIKQKDDEYSEALRQRRKERQERELMLEEKSALKTKLDKAEELLKAKEDLIDKCKIELEAVKQEAAKRLKEEECSVAMIAEHRKLVQAKDVALKEAKREVEKVKQALADGSKERKEGAQALQDLQYEKKRIQEELESANRRLVHLEKRTPTGESGSGDSAKDELLKHYRNCVKCFCNEEDKDRVLPCGHATCKKCVENLIKDRSRRCPSCGKKFDHSDVKPLYLQGSLGDT
;
A
#
# COMPACT_ATOMS: atom_id res chain seq x y z
N MET A 1 70.69 3.43 38.47
CA MET A 1 69.44 4.05 38.99
C MET A 1 68.87 5.02 37.97
N SER A 2 69.42 6.24 37.84
CA SER A 2 68.90 7.31 36.96
C SER A 2 68.69 6.91 35.50
N GLU A 3 69.59 6.12 34.90
CA GLU A 3 69.42 5.63 33.51
C GLU A 3 68.17 4.78 33.33
N HIS A 4 67.90 3.87 34.27
CA HIS A 4 66.71 3.00 34.23
C HIS A 4 65.40 3.80 34.43
N GLU A 5 65.48 4.92 35.13
CA GLU A 5 64.37 5.85 35.36
C GLU A 5 64.12 6.77 34.15
N ASN A 6 65.19 7.21 33.47
CA ASN A 6 65.11 7.90 32.18
C ASN A 6 64.54 6.98 31.09
N ASP A 7 64.89 5.68 31.08
CA ASP A 7 64.36 4.72 30.12
C ASP A 7 62.86 4.43 30.36
N LYS A 8 62.41 4.45 31.63
CA LYS A 8 60.98 4.42 31.97
C LYS A 8 60.25 5.70 31.51
N LYS A 9 60.85 6.89 31.70
CA LYS A 9 60.27 8.16 31.21
C LYS A 9 60.22 8.23 29.67
N ARG A 10 61.22 7.68 28.97
CA ARG A 10 61.16 7.53 27.50
C ARG A 10 59.99 6.64 27.08
N LYS A 11 59.88 5.43 27.64
CA LYS A 11 58.80 4.50 27.30
C LYS A 11 57.41 5.02 27.65
N ALA A 12 57.26 5.79 28.74
CA ALA A 12 56.01 6.49 29.05
C ALA A 12 55.64 7.52 27.96
N ASN A 13 56.56 8.44 27.63
CA ASN A 13 56.34 9.46 26.59
C ASN A 13 56.09 8.84 25.20
N GLU A 14 56.71 7.69 24.91
CA GLU A 14 56.53 6.95 23.65
C GLU A 14 55.15 6.27 23.59
N MET A 15 54.67 5.70 24.70
CA MET A 15 53.29 5.20 24.80
C MET A 15 52.24 6.32 24.70
N ASP A 16 52.46 7.48 25.33
CA ASP A 16 51.55 8.62 25.21
C ASP A 16 51.53 9.19 23.78
N ALA A 17 52.68 9.23 23.09
CA ALA A 17 52.73 9.62 21.67
C ALA A 17 51.91 8.65 20.79
N ILE A 18 52.00 7.35 21.06
CA ILE A 18 51.22 6.30 20.37
C ILE A 18 49.72 6.39 20.72
N ALA A 19 49.35 6.80 21.93
CA ALA A 19 47.95 6.99 22.34
C ALA A 19 47.32 8.28 21.78
N VAL A 20 48.10 9.34 21.59
CA VAL A 20 47.63 10.64 21.06
C VAL A 20 47.49 10.64 19.53
N ALA A 21 48.32 9.87 18.80
CA ALA A 21 48.29 9.83 17.33
C ALA A 21 46.92 9.40 16.74
N PRO A 22 46.21 8.37 17.25
CA PRO A 22 44.85 8.03 16.83
C PRO A 22 43.85 9.16 17.10
N LYS A 23 43.89 9.78 18.29
CA LYS A 23 42.99 10.90 18.63
C LYS A 23 43.20 12.11 17.70
N LYS A 24 44.45 12.45 17.35
CA LYS A 24 44.71 13.51 16.37
C LYS A 24 44.22 13.16 14.96
N LYS A 25 44.36 11.91 14.51
CA LYS A 25 43.80 11.47 13.21
C LYS A 25 42.27 11.48 13.21
N PHE A 26 41.62 11.02 14.29
CA PHE A 26 40.17 11.03 14.41
C PHE A 26 39.60 12.46 14.42
N LEU A 27 40.22 13.38 15.17
CA LEU A 27 39.81 14.79 15.18
C LEU A 27 40.11 15.51 13.85
N ALA A 28 41.15 15.12 13.12
CA ALA A 28 41.41 15.62 11.76
C ALA A 28 40.33 15.13 10.78
N ALA A 29 40.03 13.84 10.75
CA ALA A 29 38.96 13.27 9.91
C ALA A 29 37.58 13.85 10.25
N GLN A 30 37.29 14.09 11.54
CA GLN A 30 36.06 14.75 11.99
C GLN A 30 35.99 16.22 11.56
N ALA A 31 37.13 16.93 11.49
CA ALA A 31 37.21 18.28 10.95
C ALA A 31 37.08 18.32 9.42
N GLU A 32 37.66 17.36 8.70
CA GLU A 32 37.50 17.21 7.24
C GLU A 32 36.03 16.91 6.89
N ALA A 33 35.40 15.93 7.56
CA ALA A 33 33.97 15.64 7.39
C ALA A 33 33.07 16.84 7.71
N CYS A 34 33.38 17.63 8.76
CA CYS A 34 32.64 18.86 9.07
C CYS A 34 32.85 19.98 8.05
N ASN A 35 33.94 19.95 7.27
CA ASN A 35 34.17 20.89 6.17
C ASN A 35 33.50 20.41 4.88
N GLU A 36 33.48 19.12 4.58
CA GLU A 36 32.76 18.55 3.43
C GLU A 36 31.24 18.74 3.56
N VAL A 37 30.65 18.53 4.74
CA VAL A 37 29.22 18.81 4.99
C VAL A 37 28.89 20.31 4.85
N LYS A 38 29.85 21.20 5.13
CA LYS A 38 29.71 22.65 4.86
C LYS A 38 29.92 23.03 3.39
N ALA A 39 30.71 22.27 2.63
CA ALA A 39 30.83 22.45 1.19
C ALA A 39 29.58 21.96 0.44
N ALA A 40 29.02 20.81 0.85
CA ALA A 40 27.84 20.20 0.24
C ALA A 40 26.53 21.01 0.43
N THR A 41 26.52 21.98 1.34
CA THR A 41 25.35 22.84 1.62
C THR A 41 25.42 24.23 0.96
N GLY A 42 26.42 24.48 0.11
CA GLY A 42 26.79 25.82 -0.35
C GLY A 42 26.55 26.18 -1.83
N SER A 43 25.41 25.85 -2.46
CA SER A 43 25.11 26.34 -3.82
C SER A 43 23.63 26.41 -4.24
N SER A 44 22.91 27.48 -3.86
CA SER A 44 21.68 27.93 -4.55
C SER A 44 21.33 29.40 -4.27
N THR A 45 22.28 30.32 -4.51
CA THR A 45 22.10 31.76 -4.27
C THR A 45 21.34 32.49 -5.39
N VAL A 46 20.06 32.82 -5.18
CA VAL A 46 19.38 33.89 -5.95
C VAL A 46 18.50 34.77 -5.03
N LYS A 47 19.07 35.90 -4.60
CA LYS A 47 18.42 37.22 -4.31
C LYS A 47 17.30 37.26 -3.25
N LYS A 48 17.50 37.98 -2.12
CA LYS A 48 16.99 39.36 -1.83
C LYS A 48 15.43 39.44 -1.78
N GLU A 49 14.76 40.09 -0.82
CA GLU A 49 15.10 41.04 0.26
C GLU A 49 13.82 41.16 1.19
N ASP A 50 13.80 41.60 2.46
CA ASP A 50 14.81 42.10 3.41
C ASP A 50 14.25 42.13 4.87
N LYS A 51 15.11 42.45 5.86
CA LYS A 51 14.83 43.14 7.16
C LYS A 51 13.98 42.46 8.29
N LEU A 52 14.45 42.76 9.51
CA LEU A 52 13.75 42.85 10.83
C LEU A 52 13.45 41.58 11.66
N SER A 53 14.44 41.23 12.48
CA SER A 53 14.30 40.88 13.92
C SER A 53 13.55 41.99 14.72
N PRO A 54 13.05 41.78 15.98
CA PRO A 54 13.69 40.95 17.01
C PRO A 54 12.82 40.17 18.03
N HIS A 55 13.56 39.39 18.85
CA HIS A 55 13.29 38.96 20.23
C HIS A 55 11.93 38.37 20.64
N ILE A 56 11.97 37.08 20.99
CA ILE A 56 11.13 36.49 22.02
C ILE A 56 11.81 36.66 23.39
N LYS A 57 11.04 37.12 24.37
CA LYS A 57 11.17 36.86 25.82
C LYS A 57 9.75 36.58 26.31
N SER A 58 9.39 35.35 26.69
CA SER A 58 9.73 34.69 27.96
C SER A 58 9.01 35.31 29.16
N GLU A 59 7.83 34.80 29.49
CA GLU A 59 7.37 34.72 30.88
C GLU A 59 6.34 33.59 31.04
N VAL A 60 6.23 33.06 32.27
CA VAL A 60 5.41 31.90 32.64
C VAL A 60 4.68 32.24 33.94
N LYS A 61 3.35 32.06 33.99
CA LYS A 61 2.58 31.84 35.22
C LYS A 61 1.11 31.47 34.96
N ASP A 62 0.78 30.23 35.31
CA ASP A 62 -0.16 29.81 36.37
C ASP A 62 -1.59 30.39 36.51
N GLU A 63 -2.46 29.47 36.95
CA GLU A 63 -3.80 29.62 37.59
C GLU A 63 -5.08 29.82 36.73
N LYS A 64 -5.77 28.68 36.54
CA LYS A 64 -7.15 28.35 36.99
C LYS A 64 -8.41 29.02 36.39
N ASP A 65 -9.37 28.12 36.14
CA ASP A 65 -10.81 28.18 36.44
C ASP A 65 -11.64 29.41 36.03
N SER A 66 -12.43 29.28 34.95
CA SER A 66 -13.91 29.29 35.01
C SER A 66 -14.56 29.25 33.62
N ASP A 67 -15.82 28.80 33.56
CA ASP A 67 -16.61 28.72 32.33
C ASP A 67 -16.97 30.10 31.74
N SER A 68 -16.84 30.25 30.43
CA SER A 68 -17.89 30.87 29.60
C SER A 68 -17.64 30.67 28.10
N ALA A 69 -18.74 30.59 27.34
CA ALA A 69 -18.71 30.23 25.93
C ALA A 69 -18.15 31.34 25.02
N GLN A 70 -17.34 30.96 24.03
CA GLN A 70 -17.67 31.18 22.61
C GLN A 70 -16.73 30.41 21.68
N VAL A 71 -17.28 29.51 20.85
CA VAL A 71 -16.54 28.79 19.80
C VAL A 71 -16.24 29.77 18.65
N LYS A 72 -15.02 30.28 18.61
CA LYS A 72 -14.56 31.22 17.58
C LYS A 72 -13.81 30.47 16.47
N VAL A 73 -14.56 29.86 15.55
CA VAL A 73 -13.99 29.21 14.36
C VAL A 73 -13.20 30.25 13.55
N THR A 74 -11.91 30.00 13.35
CA THR A 74 -11.01 30.86 12.59
C THR A 74 -11.08 30.53 11.10
N ASP A 75 -12.15 31.00 10.45
CA ASP A 75 -12.35 30.88 9.01
C ASP A 75 -11.15 31.48 8.25
N ARG A 76 -10.42 30.64 7.49
CA ARG A 76 -9.14 31.03 6.88
C ARG A 76 -9.23 31.11 5.36
N SER A 77 -9.70 32.28 4.92
CA SER A 77 -9.51 32.85 3.58
C SER A 77 -9.97 32.00 2.38
N GLU A 78 -11.23 32.13 2.01
CA GLU A 78 -11.58 32.11 0.58
C GLU A 78 -10.89 33.30 -0.12
N THR A 79 -10.25 33.07 -1.26
CA THR A 79 -9.62 34.15 -2.06
C THR A 79 -10.68 34.94 -2.83
N SER A 80 -11.19 35.99 -2.22
CA SER A 80 -12.15 36.91 -2.84
C SER A 80 -11.51 37.78 -3.93
N TYR A 81 -11.76 37.42 -5.20
CA TYR A 81 -11.43 38.29 -6.34
C TYR A 81 -12.38 39.50 -6.35
N SER A 82 -12.01 40.55 -5.60
CA SER A 82 -12.72 41.83 -5.62
C SER A 82 -12.39 42.58 -6.92
N ILE A 83 -13.22 42.37 -7.94
CA ILE A 83 -13.27 43.27 -9.09
C ILE A 83 -13.93 44.56 -8.61
N ARG A 84 -13.16 45.65 -8.60
CA ARG A 84 -13.67 46.99 -8.26
C ARG A 84 -14.61 47.48 -9.35
N ASP A 85 -15.66 48.20 -8.93
CA ASP A 85 -16.51 48.97 -9.83
C ASP A 85 -15.69 49.98 -10.64
N ASN A 86 -15.80 49.88 -11.95
CA ASN A 86 -15.48 50.95 -12.90
C ASN A 86 -16.26 50.65 -14.18
N ALA A 87 -17.45 51.26 -14.31
CA ALA A 87 -18.35 50.98 -15.41
C ALA A 87 -18.01 51.82 -16.65
N PRO A 88 -17.67 51.20 -17.80
CA PRO A 88 -17.93 51.80 -19.10
C PRO A 88 -19.42 51.59 -19.44
N ALA A 89 -20.14 52.67 -19.76
CA ALA A 89 -21.50 52.55 -20.27
C ALA A 89 -21.46 52.03 -21.72
N GLY A 90 -22.02 50.83 -21.95
CA GLY A 90 -22.12 50.22 -23.28
C GLY A 90 -21.47 48.84 -23.41
N ALA A 91 -22.15 47.82 -22.87
CA ALA A 91 -21.95 46.40 -23.20
C ALA A 91 -23.33 45.73 -23.29
N ASN A 92 -23.52 44.71 -24.12
CA ASN A 92 -24.86 44.24 -24.46
C ASN A 92 -25.43 43.32 -23.36
N ALA A 93 -26.74 43.36 -23.17
CA ALA A 93 -27.42 42.47 -22.22
C ALA A 93 -27.20 40.97 -22.54
N ALA A 94 -27.05 40.61 -23.82
CA ALA A 94 -26.76 39.26 -24.28
C ALA A 94 -25.41 38.73 -23.76
N ASP A 95 -24.36 39.56 -23.77
CA ASP A 95 -23.01 39.17 -23.32
C ASP A 95 -23.02 38.78 -21.82
N SER A 96 -23.88 39.42 -21.03
CA SER A 96 -24.12 39.08 -19.63
C SER A 96 -24.88 37.76 -19.46
N GLU A 97 -25.88 37.52 -20.33
CA GLU A 97 -26.70 36.31 -20.26
C GLU A 97 -25.90 35.04 -20.62
N GLU A 98 -25.05 35.08 -21.65
CA GLU A 98 -24.21 33.94 -22.02
C GLU A 98 -23.18 33.61 -20.93
N VAL A 99 -22.57 34.62 -20.31
CA VAL A 99 -21.65 34.44 -19.17
C VAL A 99 -22.36 33.85 -17.94
N LEU A 100 -23.64 34.18 -17.72
CA LEU A 100 -24.44 33.57 -16.65
C LEU A 100 -24.84 32.12 -16.98
N ARG A 101 -25.25 31.83 -18.22
CA ARG A 101 -25.55 30.46 -18.69
C ARG A 101 -24.34 29.54 -18.53
N PHE A 102 -23.16 29.96 -19.00
CA PHE A 102 -21.91 29.19 -18.88
C PHE A 102 -21.49 28.93 -17.42
N LYS A 103 -21.73 29.90 -16.52
CA LYS A 103 -21.49 29.71 -15.07
C LYS A 103 -22.48 28.72 -14.46
N ASN A 104 -23.76 28.78 -14.83
CA ASN A 104 -24.76 27.83 -14.35
C ASN A 104 -24.50 26.40 -14.88
N GLU A 105 -24.05 26.26 -16.12
CA GLU A 105 -23.69 24.97 -16.72
C GLU A 105 -22.48 24.33 -16.02
N GLN A 106 -21.43 25.11 -15.69
CA GLN A 106 -20.33 24.62 -14.86
C GLN A 106 -20.74 24.29 -13.41
N LEU A 107 -21.64 25.08 -12.80
CA LEU A 107 -22.19 24.76 -11.47
C LEU A 107 -23.03 23.48 -11.50
N PHE A 108 -23.79 23.23 -12.56
CA PHE A 108 -24.55 22.01 -12.76
C PHE A 108 -23.63 20.79 -12.94
N ALA A 109 -22.59 20.90 -13.77
CA ALA A 109 -21.58 19.85 -13.94
C ALA A 109 -20.85 19.53 -12.63
N ALA A 110 -20.52 20.55 -11.82
CA ALA A 110 -19.92 20.38 -10.50
C ALA A 110 -20.90 19.72 -9.49
N LEU A 111 -22.19 20.05 -9.55
CA LEU A 111 -23.23 19.40 -8.74
C LEU A 111 -23.40 17.92 -9.09
N GLU A 112 -23.49 17.56 -10.38
CA GLU A 112 -23.61 16.15 -10.78
C GLU A 112 -22.34 15.35 -10.43
N ALA A 113 -21.15 15.92 -10.59
CA ALA A 113 -19.91 15.29 -10.14
C ALA A 113 -19.92 15.01 -8.61
N LYS A 114 -20.47 15.93 -7.80
CA LYS A 114 -20.65 15.72 -6.36
C LYS A 114 -21.73 14.70 -6.02
N LYS A 115 -22.87 14.68 -6.74
CA LYS A 115 -23.92 13.66 -6.58
C LYS A 115 -23.41 12.25 -6.93
N HIS A 116 -22.56 12.12 -7.94
CA HIS A 116 -21.93 10.85 -8.30
C HIS A 116 -20.98 10.34 -7.20
N GLU A 117 -20.15 11.19 -6.60
CA GLU A 117 -19.28 10.77 -5.50
C GLU A 117 -20.06 10.49 -4.21
N ILE A 118 -21.14 11.24 -3.91
CA ILE A 118 -22.07 10.91 -2.81
C ILE A 118 -22.66 9.50 -3.01
N LYS A 119 -23.25 9.20 -4.17
CA LYS A 119 -23.80 7.86 -4.50
C LYS A 119 -22.76 6.73 -4.39
N ARG A 120 -21.51 7.02 -4.74
CA ARG A 120 -20.39 6.07 -4.59
C ARG A 120 -20.06 5.81 -3.12
N LEU A 121 -20.09 6.84 -2.27
CA LEU A 121 -19.83 6.74 -0.84
C LEU A 121 -21.00 6.06 -0.12
N GLU A 122 -22.24 6.37 -0.46
CA GLU A 122 -23.47 5.67 -0.01
C GLU A 122 -23.39 4.16 -0.32
N ALA A 123 -23.08 3.79 -1.56
CA ALA A 123 -22.91 2.39 -1.95
C ALA A 123 -21.79 1.68 -1.16
N ARG A 124 -20.71 2.39 -0.80
CA ARG A 124 -19.64 1.87 0.05
C ARG A 124 -20.08 1.72 1.51
N VAL A 125 -20.88 2.64 2.05
CA VAL A 125 -21.44 2.55 3.40
C VAL A 125 -22.35 1.33 3.51
N ASN A 126 -23.29 1.14 2.58
CA ASN A 126 -24.20 -0.02 2.58
C ASN A 126 -23.46 -1.38 2.57
N VAL A 127 -22.34 -1.48 1.86
CA VAL A 127 -21.49 -2.69 1.87
C VAL A 127 -20.78 -2.89 3.22
N LEU A 128 -20.31 -1.81 3.85
CA LEU A 128 -19.68 -1.87 5.17
C LEU A 128 -20.69 -2.21 6.29
N GLU A 129 -21.92 -1.73 6.18
CA GLU A 129 -23.04 -2.03 7.08
C GLU A 129 -23.51 -3.47 6.93
N SER A 130 -23.67 -3.98 5.70
CA SER A 130 -23.97 -5.41 5.49
C SER A 130 -22.89 -6.31 6.09
N ALA A 131 -21.61 -5.94 5.92
CA ALA A 131 -20.49 -6.66 6.52
C ALA A 131 -20.44 -6.50 8.06
N ASP A 132 -21.04 -5.45 8.63
CA ASP A 132 -21.17 -5.25 10.07
C ASP A 132 -22.26 -6.13 10.68
N GLU A 133 -23.38 -6.25 9.98
CA GLU A 133 -24.47 -7.14 10.37
C GLU A 133 -24.03 -8.62 10.32
N ASP A 134 -23.16 -8.98 9.38
CA ASP A 134 -22.52 -10.30 9.36
C ASP A 134 -21.48 -10.49 10.48
N ARG A 135 -20.72 -9.45 10.86
CA ARG A 135 -19.86 -9.49 12.07
C ARG A 135 -20.70 -9.72 13.33
N LYS A 136 -21.80 -8.99 13.51
CA LYS A 136 -22.73 -9.15 14.64
C LYS A 136 -23.29 -10.59 14.75
N LYS A 137 -23.63 -11.22 13.63
CA LYS A 137 -24.05 -12.64 13.59
C LYS A 137 -22.94 -13.60 14.04
N ILE A 138 -21.70 -13.34 13.65
CA ILE A 138 -20.52 -14.12 14.08
C ILE A 138 -20.28 -13.93 15.59
N ILE A 139 -20.28 -12.70 16.07
CA ILE A 139 -20.13 -12.35 17.50
C ILE A 139 -21.22 -13.02 18.34
N GLY A 140 -22.48 -12.96 17.91
CA GLY A 140 -23.61 -13.68 18.52
C GLY A 140 -23.55 -15.21 18.37
N CYS A 141 -22.63 -15.76 17.58
CA CYS A 141 -22.31 -17.20 17.56
C CYS A 141 -21.20 -17.53 18.56
N VAL A 142 -20.13 -16.73 18.60
CA VAL A 142 -19.05 -16.85 19.59
C VAL A 142 -19.61 -16.80 21.01
N ASN A 143 -20.49 -15.84 21.32
CA ASN A 143 -21.10 -15.72 22.64
C ASN A 143 -21.88 -16.98 23.06
N ARG A 144 -22.63 -17.61 22.14
CA ARG A 144 -23.35 -18.87 22.42
C ARG A 144 -22.41 -20.03 22.72
N HIS A 145 -21.27 -20.12 22.04
CA HIS A 145 -20.23 -21.11 22.35
C HIS A 145 -19.50 -20.80 23.67
N TRP A 146 -19.31 -19.52 24.01
CA TRP A 146 -18.72 -19.09 25.27
C TRP A 146 -19.60 -19.48 26.46
N CYS A 147 -20.90 -19.16 26.43
CA CYS A 147 -21.85 -19.57 27.46
C CYS A 147 -21.92 -21.10 27.62
N ALA A 148 -21.83 -21.87 26.53
CA ALA A 148 -21.79 -23.32 26.60
C ALA A 148 -20.52 -23.83 27.32
N LEU A 149 -19.36 -23.26 27.01
CA LEU A 149 -18.10 -23.56 27.69
C LEU A 149 -18.15 -23.20 29.19
N THR A 150 -18.78 -22.09 29.57
CA THR A 150 -18.98 -21.71 30.98
C THR A 150 -19.82 -22.74 31.74
N GLU A 151 -20.89 -23.27 31.15
CA GLU A 151 -21.69 -24.34 31.76
C GLU A 151 -20.93 -25.67 31.84
N GLU A 152 -20.16 -26.02 30.80
CA GLU A 152 -19.33 -27.24 30.82
C GLU A 152 -18.27 -27.16 31.92
N LEU A 153 -17.53 -26.04 32.01
CA LEU A 153 -16.55 -25.77 33.07
C LEU A 153 -17.19 -25.87 34.46
N LYS A 154 -18.34 -25.21 34.67
CA LYS A 154 -19.10 -25.28 35.92
C LYS A 154 -19.50 -26.71 36.27
N SER A 155 -19.95 -27.50 35.29
CA SER A 155 -20.29 -28.91 35.48
C SER A 155 -19.08 -29.78 35.84
N THR A 156 -17.87 -29.43 35.36
CA THR A 156 -16.63 -30.14 35.72
C THR A 156 -16.12 -29.75 37.11
N PHE A 157 -16.15 -28.47 37.47
CA PHE A 157 -15.77 -28.01 38.81
C PHE A 157 -16.70 -28.60 39.88
N GLN A 158 -18.01 -28.62 39.67
CA GLN A 158 -18.96 -29.28 40.59
C GLN A 158 -18.70 -30.80 40.76
N ARG A 159 -18.20 -31.48 39.72
CA ARG A 159 -17.80 -32.90 39.81
C ARG A 159 -16.52 -33.09 40.62
N LEU A 160 -15.55 -32.18 40.52
CA LEU A 160 -14.33 -32.19 41.34
C LEU A 160 -14.62 -31.84 42.81
N GLU A 161 -15.49 -30.85 43.03
CA GLU A 161 -16.00 -30.43 44.35
C GLU A 161 -16.65 -31.58 45.13
N HIS A 162 -17.30 -32.52 44.44
CA HIS A 162 -17.86 -33.74 45.04
C HIS A 162 -16.84 -34.89 45.23
N SER A 163 -15.65 -34.80 44.63
CA SER A 163 -14.61 -35.84 44.72
C SER A 163 -13.60 -35.61 45.86
N THR A 164 -13.45 -34.37 46.34
CA THR A 164 -12.42 -33.98 47.32
C THR A 164 -12.92 -32.84 48.21
N SER A 165 -13.06 -33.09 49.52
CA SER A 165 -13.67 -32.16 50.48
C SER A 165 -12.89 -30.85 50.69
N ASP A 166 -11.57 -30.86 50.50
CA ASP A 166 -10.70 -29.72 50.80
C ASP A 166 -10.50 -28.77 49.61
N PHE A 167 -10.70 -29.28 48.37
CA PHE A 167 -10.71 -28.51 47.12
C PHE A 167 -11.65 -27.29 47.18
N LYS A 168 -12.74 -27.42 47.93
CA LYS A 168 -13.76 -26.39 48.17
C LYS A 168 -13.29 -25.22 49.06
N LYS A 169 -12.18 -25.36 49.79
CA LYS A 169 -11.56 -24.26 50.57
C LYS A 169 -10.48 -23.53 49.76
N GLU A 170 -9.76 -24.25 48.91
CA GLU A 170 -8.56 -23.75 48.24
C GLU A 170 -8.88 -23.03 46.92
N HIS A 171 -10.02 -23.33 46.28
CA HIS A 171 -10.41 -22.74 44.98
C HIS A 171 -11.76 -21.98 44.99
N SER A 172 -12.10 -21.34 46.12
CA SER A 172 -13.38 -20.60 46.23
C SER A 172 -13.46 -19.40 45.27
N SER A 173 -12.35 -18.67 45.05
CA SER A 173 -12.28 -17.53 44.09
C SER A 173 -12.59 -17.99 42.66
N VAL A 174 -11.94 -19.07 42.24
CA VAL A 174 -12.11 -19.70 40.92
C VAL A 174 -13.58 -20.03 40.66
N PHE A 175 -14.29 -20.55 41.67
CA PHE A 175 -15.70 -20.89 41.56
C PHE A 175 -16.64 -19.67 41.55
N GLU A 176 -16.34 -18.62 42.33
CA GLU A 176 -17.06 -17.35 42.31
C GLU A 176 -16.90 -16.64 40.95
N SER A 177 -15.69 -16.58 40.42
CA SER A 177 -15.38 -16.02 39.09
C SER A 177 -16.09 -16.78 37.96
N ILE A 178 -16.23 -18.11 38.05
CA ILE A 178 -17.04 -18.93 37.11
C ILE A 178 -18.54 -18.62 37.23
N ILE A 179 -19.04 -18.20 38.40
CA ILE A 179 -20.42 -17.74 38.56
C ILE A 179 -20.60 -16.37 37.93
N SER A 180 -19.70 -15.40 38.19
CA SER A 180 -19.76 -14.06 37.59
C SER A 180 -19.71 -14.07 36.07
N LEU A 181 -18.93 -14.99 35.46
CA LEU A 181 -18.93 -15.20 34.00
C LEU A 181 -20.31 -15.52 33.40
N LYS A 182 -21.24 -16.08 34.18
CA LYS A 182 -22.62 -16.37 33.74
C LYS A 182 -23.57 -15.18 33.93
N GLU A 183 -23.26 -14.25 34.84
CA GLU A 183 -24.14 -13.12 35.18
C GLU A 183 -23.97 -11.92 34.22
N LEU A 184 -22.96 -11.95 33.34
CA LEU A 184 -22.68 -10.96 32.30
C LEU A 184 -23.64 -11.02 31.09
N VAL A 185 -24.95 -10.91 31.32
CA VAL A 185 -25.98 -10.82 30.27
C VAL A 185 -26.68 -9.47 30.29
N ALA A 186 -26.28 -8.58 29.38
CA ALA A 186 -26.89 -7.27 29.14
C ALA A 186 -26.87 -6.91 27.65
N GLU A 187 -27.59 -5.85 27.27
CA GLU A 187 -27.99 -5.54 25.89
C GLU A 187 -26.84 -5.26 24.92
N ASP A 188 -25.68 -4.82 25.42
CA ASP A 188 -24.54 -4.39 24.60
C ASP A 188 -23.47 -5.48 24.48
N VAL A 189 -23.64 -6.35 23.48
CA VAL A 189 -22.93 -7.62 23.31
C VAL A 189 -21.40 -7.48 23.27
N GLU A 190 -20.88 -6.38 22.71
CA GLU A 190 -19.43 -6.14 22.62
C GLU A 190 -18.81 -5.87 24.00
N SER A 191 -19.52 -5.13 24.87
CA SER A 191 -19.10 -4.91 26.26
C SER A 191 -19.18 -6.17 27.12
N SER A 192 -20.26 -6.96 26.97
CA SER A 192 -20.47 -8.24 27.65
C SER A 192 -19.36 -9.24 27.30
N ILE A 193 -18.99 -9.37 26.02
CA ILE A 193 -17.90 -10.23 25.59
C ILE A 193 -16.54 -9.71 26.08
N SER A 194 -16.26 -8.39 26.00
CA SER A 194 -15.01 -7.83 26.50
C SER A 194 -14.80 -8.14 27.99
N SER A 195 -15.83 -7.94 28.81
CA SER A 195 -15.79 -8.28 30.25
C SER A 195 -15.67 -9.80 30.48
N SER A 196 -16.39 -10.61 29.70
CA SER A 196 -16.33 -12.08 29.79
C SER A 196 -14.96 -12.63 29.40
N CYS A 197 -14.29 -12.03 28.41
CA CYS A 197 -12.92 -12.38 28.03
C CYS A 197 -11.92 -11.97 29.12
N GLN A 198 -12.10 -10.81 29.76
CA GLN A 198 -11.22 -10.39 30.87
C GLN A 198 -11.33 -11.34 32.07
N ILE A 199 -12.54 -11.60 32.57
CA ILE A 199 -12.71 -12.50 33.75
C ILE A 199 -12.22 -13.92 33.41
N ALA A 200 -12.38 -14.39 32.17
CA ALA A 200 -11.84 -15.69 31.76
C ALA A 200 -10.30 -15.70 31.65
N GLN A 201 -9.65 -14.58 31.30
CA GLN A 201 -8.19 -14.46 31.34
C GLN A 201 -7.67 -14.49 32.78
N GLU A 202 -8.31 -13.74 33.68
CA GLU A 202 -7.99 -13.72 35.12
C GLU A 202 -8.20 -15.11 35.75
N LEU A 203 -9.32 -15.78 35.45
CA LEU A 203 -9.60 -17.16 35.86
C LEU A 203 -8.56 -18.16 35.34
N MET A 204 -8.21 -18.09 34.04
CA MET A 204 -7.20 -18.97 33.45
C MET A 204 -5.81 -18.72 34.05
N GLN A 205 -5.51 -17.49 34.46
CA GLN A 205 -4.27 -17.15 35.15
C GLN A 205 -4.23 -17.75 36.57
N GLU A 206 -5.33 -17.68 37.35
CA GLU A 206 -5.43 -18.36 38.66
C GLU A 206 -5.26 -19.89 38.51
N VAL A 207 -5.97 -20.51 37.56
CA VAL A 207 -5.91 -21.97 37.33
C VAL A 207 -4.50 -22.41 36.90
N VAL A 208 -3.85 -21.70 35.97
CA VAL A 208 -2.47 -22.01 35.56
C VAL A 208 -1.48 -21.84 36.70
N GLN A 209 -1.62 -20.79 37.51
CA GLN A 209 -0.76 -20.57 38.68
C GLN A 209 -0.91 -21.71 39.70
N SER A 210 -2.15 -22.12 40.03
CA SER A 210 -2.42 -23.25 40.92
C SER A 210 -1.76 -24.54 40.41
N MET A 211 -1.91 -24.86 39.12
CA MET A 211 -1.30 -26.07 38.53
C MET A 211 0.24 -26.03 38.56
N MET A 212 0.85 -24.85 38.49
CA MET A 212 2.30 -24.67 38.62
C MET A 212 2.78 -24.86 40.07
N ASP A 213 2.05 -24.32 41.05
CA ASP A 213 2.34 -24.48 42.47
C ASP A 213 2.15 -25.94 42.94
N ASP A 214 1.11 -26.62 42.43
CA ASP A 214 0.89 -28.06 42.61
C ASP A 214 2.03 -28.89 42.01
N SER A 215 2.46 -28.61 40.76
CA SER A 215 3.60 -29.31 40.17
C SER A 215 4.87 -29.12 41.01
N ALA A 216 5.10 -27.89 41.51
CA ALA A 216 6.21 -27.60 42.42
C ALA A 216 6.08 -28.34 43.76
N ALA A 217 4.87 -28.60 44.27
CA ALA A 217 4.63 -29.42 45.45
C ALA A 217 4.89 -30.91 45.18
N TYR A 218 4.33 -31.48 44.10
CA TYR A 218 4.55 -32.87 43.70
C TYR A 218 6.03 -33.19 43.45
N LYS A 219 6.77 -32.30 42.77
CA LYS A 219 8.23 -32.42 42.62
C LYS A 219 8.98 -32.49 43.96
N ARG A 220 8.58 -31.65 44.93
CA ARG A 220 9.14 -31.69 46.30
C ARG A 220 8.81 -33.01 47.00
N ILE A 221 7.62 -33.57 46.79
CA ILE A 221 7.22 -34.88 47.36
C ILE A 221 7.98 -36.03 46.71
N LEU A 222 8.00 -36.12 45.38
CA LEU A 222 8.70 -37.18 44.62
C LEU A 222 10.18 -37.22 44.98
N LYS A 223 10.87 -36.07 44.96
CA LYS A 223 12.28 -35.97 45.37
C LYS A 223 12.49 -36.40 46.83
N ASN A 224 11.59 -36.04 47.75
CA ASN A 224 11.68 -36.51 49.14
C ASN A 224 11.52 -38.03 49.27
N ILE A 225 10.76 -38.68 48.39
CA ILE A 225 10.59 -40.14 48.37
C ILE A 225 11.83 -40.81 47.75
N GLU A 226 12.36 -40.25 46.66
CA GLU A 226 13.59 -40.71 46.00
C GLU A 226 14.81 -40.66 46.94
N GLU A 227 14.97 -39.55 47.69
CA GLU A 227 16.06 -39.37 48.67
C GLU A 227 15.94 -40.22 49.95
N LYS A 228 14.73 -40.71 50.30
CA LYS A 228 14.47 -41.39 51.59
C LYS A 228 14.07 -42.86 51.47
N SER A 229 13.72 -43.34 50.29
CA SER A 229 13.33 -44.74 50.08
C SER A 229 14.56 -45.66 49.95
N SER A 230 14.52 -46.80 50.61
CA SER A 230 15.50 -47.89 50.48
C SER A 230 15.03 -49.01 49.54
N ASP A 231 13.96 -48.78 48.79
CA ASP A 231 13.33 -49.73 47.88
C ASP A 231 13.53 -49.27 46.44
N GLU A 232 14.30 -50.03 45.68
CA GLU A 232 14.67 -49.70 44.30
C GLU A 232 13.48 -49.76 43.33
N THR A 233 12.41 -50.50 43.67
CA THR A 233 11.19 -50.54 42.85
C THR A 233 10.36 -49.27 43.00
N LEU A 234 10.31 -48.70 44.21
CA LEU A 234 9.69 -47.40 44.45
C LEU A 234 10.47 -46.26 43.79
N LYS A 235 11.82 -46.32 43.77
CA LYS A 235 12.64 -45.35 43.05
C LYS A 235 12.42 -45.38 41.53
N ASP A 236 12.38 -46.57 40.93
CA ASP A 236 12.13 -46.74 39.49
C ASP A 236 10.75 -46.16 39.09
N GLU A 237 9.70 -46.40 39.90
CA GLU A 237 8.38 -45.83 39.63
C GLU A 237 8.31 -44.31 39.90
N VAL A 238 8.99 -43.81 40.93
CA VAL A 238 9.15 -42.36 41.17
C VAL A 238 9.89 -41.68 40.01
N SER A 239 10.93 -42.32 39.46
CA SER A 239 11.66 -41.81 38.30
C SER A 239 10.77 -41.72 37.05
N LYS A 240 9.94 -42.74 36.79
CA LYS A 240 8.93 -42.71 35.71
C LYS A 240 7.89 -41.61 35.91
N LEU A 241 7.42 -41.40 37.14
CA LEU A 241 6.45 -40.34 37.47
C LEU A 241 7.07 -38.95 37.28
N SER A 242 8.29 -38.71 37.79
CA SER A 242 9.03 -37.47 37.58
C SER A 242 9.24 -37.18 36.09
N LYS A 243 9.64 -38.17 35.30
CA LYS A 243 9.81 -38.01 33.85
C LYS A 243 8.49 -37.67 33.14
N ARG A 244 7.38 -38.32 33.52
CA ARG A 244 6.05 -38.00 32.98
C ARG A 244 5.60 -36.58 33.36
N MET A 245 5.96 -36.10 34.55
CA MET A 245 5.72 -34.69 34.91
C MET A 245 6.51 -33.73 34.02
N GLU A 246 7.82 -33.95 33.83
CA GLU A 246 8.65 -33.13 32.92
C GLU A 246 8.12 -33.12 31.48
N GLU A 247 7.63 -34.27 30.98
CA GLU A 247 6.98 -34.37 29.67
C GLU A 247 5.70 -33.52 29.62
N THR A 248 4.83 -33.55 30.65
CA THR A 248 3.60 -32.74 30.69
C THR A 248 3.86 -31.23 30.87
N GLU A 249 4.85 -30.83 31.66
CA GLU A 249 5.22 -29.42 31.82
C GLU A 249 5.77 -28.84 30.52
N LYS A 250 6.57 -29.63 29.79
CA LYS A 250 7.11 -29.26 28.47
C LYS A 250 6.01 -29.14 27.40
N ASP A 251 4.89 -29.83 27.55
CA ASP A 251 3.71 -29.63 26.70
C ASP A 251 2.85 -28.43 27.14
N LEU A 252 2.78 -28.14 28.44
CA LEU A 252 2.18 -26.91 28.97
C LEU A 252 2.94 -25.65 28.53
N GLU A 253 4.28 -25.68 28.57
CA GLU A 253 5.15 -24.59 28.10
C GLU A 253 4.92 -24.27 26.62
N LYS A 254 4.90 -25.29 25.75
CA LYS A 254 4.53 -25.14 24.32
C LYS A 254 3.13 -24.56 24.14
N LEU A 255 2.17 -24.95 24.99
CA LEU A 255 0.80 -24.46 24.91
C LEU A 255 0.72 -22.97 25.31
N GLN A 256 1.45 -22.57 26.37
CA GLN A 256 1.58 -21.17 26.77
C GLN A 256 2.24 -20.32 25.68
N ASP A 257 3.33 -20.79 25.05
CA ASP A 257 3.98 -20.04 23.97
C ASP A 257 3.08 -19.87 22.74
N ARG A 258 2.39 -20.94 22.31
CA ARG A 258 1.42 -20.83 21.21
C ARG A 258 0.22 -19.93 21.55
N HIS A 259 -0.15 -19.86 22.83
CA HIS A 259 -1.17 -18.89 23.28
C HIS A 259 -0.64 -17.44 23.24
N ARG A 260 0.63 -17.19 23.65
CA ARG A 260 1.28 -15.88 23.54
C ARG A 260 1.37 -15.43 22.07
N GLU A 261 1.77 -16.33 21.16
CA GLU A 261 1.78 -16.08 19.72
C GLU A 261 0.40 -15.68 19.20
N TYR A 262 -0.64 -16.46 19.54
CA TYR A 262 -2.02 -16.20 19.15
C TYR A 262 -2.55 -14.86 19.67
N VAL A 263 -2.34 -14.54 20.95
CA VAL A 263 -2.75 -13.26 21.56
C VAL A 263 -2.05 -12.06 20.90
N VAL A 264 -0.76 -12.19 20.57
CA VAL A 264 -0.01 -11.17 19.83
C VAL A 264 -0.47 -11.03 18.37
N GLU A 265 -1.01 -12.08 17.76
CA GLU A 265 -1.55 -12.02 16.40
C GLU A 265 -2.98 -11.46 16.33
N GLU A 266 -3.88 -11.87 17.23
CA GLU A 266 -5.22 -11.26 17.34
C GLU A 266 -5.14 -9.81 17.83
N GLY A 267 -4.23 -9.49 18.74
CA GLY A 267 -3.99 -8.10 19.17
C GLY A 267 -3.69 -7.16 18.01
N LYS A 268 -2.88 -7.59 17.02
CA LYS A 268 -2.60 -6.82 15.79
C LYS A 268 -3.85 -6.62 14.92
N LYS A 269 -4.73 -7.62 14.85
CA LYS A 269 -5.98 -7.57 14.06
C LYS A 269 -6.98 -6.61 14.70
N LEU A 270 -7.09 -6.60 16.03
CA LEU A 270 -7.89 -5.65 16.80
C LEU A 270 -7.36 -4.21 16.58
N ASP A 271 -6.05 -4.02 16.70
CA ASP A 271 -5.33 -2.78 16.38
C ASP A 271 -5.66 -2.25 14.97
N GLU A 272 -5.67 -3.14 13.97
CA GLU A 272 -6.01 -2.81 12.59
C GLU A 272 -7.50 -2.50 12.40
N ALA A 273 -8.38 -3.20 13.12
CA ALA A 273 -9.82 -2.94 13.13
C ALA A 273 -10.13 -1.56 13.76
N MET A 274 -9.50 -1.20 14.87
CA MET A 274 -9.65 0.12 15.50
C MET A 274 -9.18 1.25 14.58
N ARG A 275 -8.05 1.08 13.87
CA ARG A 275 -7.59 2.04 12.85
C ARG A 275 -8.60 2.20 11.71
N LYS A 276 -9.18 1.08 11.23
CA LYS A 276 -10.22 1.11 10.18
C LYS A 276 -11.51 1.78 10.67
N ALA A 277 -11.90 1.57 11.93
CA ALA A 277 -13.06 2.21 12.54
C ALA A 277 -12.89 3.73 12.61
N SER A 278 -11.73 4.23 13.05
CA SER A 278 -11.40 5.67 13.04
C SER A 278 -11.54 6.26 11.63
N VAL A 279 -10.96 5.60 10.61
CA VAL A 279 -11.06 6.06 9.21
C VAL A 279 -12.48 6.03 8.68
N VAL A 280 -13.35 5.13 9.15
CA VAL A 280 -14.79 5.13 8.80
C VAL A 280 -15.50 6.34 9.42
N GLU A 281 -15.19 6.71 10.67
CA GLU A 281 -15.78 7.87 11.32
C GLU A 281 -15.29 9.19 10.71
N ASP A 282 -13.99 9.28 10.38
CA ASP A 282 -13.41 10.38 9.60
C ASP A 282 -14.16 10.51 8.26
N LEU A 283 -14.38 9.41 7.54
CA LEU A 283 -15.12 9.42 6.28
C LEU A 283 -16.58 9.88 6.45
N LYS A 284 -17.31 9.43 7.49
CA LYS A 284 -18.65 9.95 7.81
C LYS A 284 -18.63 11.47 8.00
N SER A 285 -17.63 12.01 8.71
CA SER A 285 -17.49 13.46 8.91
C SER A 285 -17.23 14.23 7.60
N THR A 286 -16.50 13.62 6.65
CA THR A 286 -16.34 14.22 5.31
C THR A 286 -17.62 14.16 4.48
N ILE A 287 -18.41 13.09 4.60
CA ILE A 287 -19.71 12.95 3.92
C ILE A 287 -20.69 14.01 4.42
N THR A 288 -20.86 14.18 5.73
CA THR A 288 -21.79 15.19 6.28
C THR A 288 -21.40 16.62 5.88
N ASN A 289 -20.11 16.94 5.88
CA ASN A 289 -19.59 18.23 5.41
C ASN A 289 -19.85 18.43 3.89
N LEU A 290 -19.62 17.40 3.06
CA LEU A 290 -19.91 17.45 1.62
C LEU A 290 -21.41 17.60 1.34
N THR A 291 -22.30 16.93 2.09
CA THR A 291 -23.75 17.10 1.99
C THR A 291 -24.17 18.53 2.36
N MET A 292 -23.65 19.10 3.46
CA MET A 292 -23.89 20.50 3.81
C MET A 292 -23.39 21.48 2.73
N GLN A 293 -22.28 21.16 2.04
CA GLN A 293 -21.80 21.95 0.91
C GLN A 293 -22.71 21.82 -0.33
N LEU A 294 -23.26 20.63 -0.59
CA LEU A 294 -24.24 20.38 -1.67
C LEU A 294 -25.51 21.20 -1.44
N GLU A 295 -26.12 21.12 -0.26
CA GLU A 295 -27.33 21.91 0.06
C GLU A 295 -27.06 23.43 -0.03
N ARG A 296 -25.83 23.89 0.24
CA ARG A 296 -25.42 25.30 0.09
C ARG A 296 -25.19 25.68 -1.37
N ALA A 297 -24.82 24.75 -2.24
CA ALA A 297 -24.75 24.96 -3.69
C ALA A 297 -26.14 24.97 -4.32
N GLU A 298 -27.02 24.03 -3.97
CA GLU A 298 -28.41 23.96 -4.44
C GLU A 298 -29.21 25.20 -4.01
N ARG A 299 -29.09 25.63 -2.74
CA ARG A 299 -29.69 26.90 -2.28
C ARG A 299 -29.09 28.15 -2.92
N ARG A 300 -27.94 28.08 -3.60
CA ARG A 300 -27.41 29.16 -4.45
C ARG A 300 -27.95 29.07 -5.89
N LEU A 301 -28.06 27.88 -6.45
CA LEU A 301 -28.66 27.64 -7.78
C LEU A 301 -30.11 28.14 -7.81
N VAL A 302 -30.95 27.71 -6.88
CA VAL A 302 -32.38 28.12 -6.79
C VAL A 302 -32.53 29.64 -6.70
N ARG A 303 -31.66 30.33 -5.95
CA ARG A 303 -31.66 31.81 -5.90
C ARG A 303 -31.24 32.43 -7.23
N SER A 304 -30.28 31.83 -7.94
CA SER A 304 -29.86 32.32 -9.25
C SER A 304 -30.94 32.10 -10.33
N GLU A 305 -31.69 31.00 -10.25
CA GLU A 305 -32.84 30.71 -11.12
C GLU A 305 -34.00 31.67 -10.84
N GLN A 306 -34.31 31.93 -9.56
CA GLN A 306 -35.29 32.95 -9.16
C GLN A 306 -34.90 34.35 -9.65
N ASN A 307 -33.64 34.75 -9.48
CA ASN A 307 -33.14 36.03 -10.00
C ASN A 307 -33.22 36.10 -11.53
N PHE A 308 -32.92 35.01 -12.24
CA PHE A 308 -33.01 34.96 -13.71
C PHE A 308 -34.47 35.10 -14.20
N LEU A 309 -35.42 34.44 -13.54
CA LEU A 309 -36.85 34.62 -13.80
C LEU A 309 -37.29 36.06 -13.53
N GLN A 310 -36.87 36.65 -12.41
CA GLN A 310 -37.24 38.01 -12.03
C GLN A 310 -36.66 39.08 -12.98
N VAL A 311 -35.45 38.86 -13.54
CA VAL A 311 -34.89 39.70 -14.62
C VAL A 311 -35.69 39.55 -15.91
N LYS A 312 -36.13 38.33 -16.26
CA LYS A 312 -36.96 38.06 -17.44
C LYS A 312 -38.36 38.70 -17.36
N GLU A 313 -38.90 38.89 -16.15
CA GLU A 313 -40.21 39.50 -15.91
C GLU A 313 -40.20 41.04 -15.85
N SER A 314 -39.03 41.68 -15.70
CA SER A 314 -38.93 43.11 -15.36
C SER A 314 -38.60 44.08 -16.51
N GLY A 315 -38.57 43.61 -17.77
CA GLY A 315 -38.63 44.50 -18.94
C GLY A 315 -38.37 43.81 -20.30
N GLY A 316 -39.18 44.02 -21.34
CA GLY A 316 -40.45 44.75 -21.40
C GLY A 316 -41.06 44.77 -22.82
N GLY A 317 -42.40 44.82 -22.92
CA GLY A 317 -43.12 44.89 -24.20
C GLY A 317 -44.60 44.48 -24.06
N GLN A 318 -45.51 45.45 -24.14
CA GLN A 318 -46.97 45.23 -24.13
C GLN A 318 -47.54 45.03 -25.56
N VAL A 319 -48.88 44.99 -25.68
CA VAL A 319 -49.73 44.92 -26.92
C VAL A 319 -50.04 43.48 -27.37
N LEU A 320 -51.28 42.99 -27.54
CA LEU A 320 -52.71 43.37 -27.29
C LEU A 320 -53.55 42.05 -27.51
N VAL A 321 -54.82 41.78 -27.11
CA VAL A 321 -55.85 42.44 -26.28
C VAL A 321 -57.00 41.44 -25.92
N LYS A 322 -57.79 41.71 -24.84
CA LYS A 322 -59.13 41.13 -24.48
C LYS A 322 -59.20 39.62 -24.13
N SER A 323 -59.87 39.12 -23.07
CA SER A 323 -61.18 39.37 -22.41
C SER A 323 -62.38 38.69 -23.13
N LEU A 324 -63.35 38.01 -22.49
CA LEU A 324 -63.67 37.81 -21.06
C LEU A 324 -64.71 36.63 -20.90
N SER A 325 -64.82 36.00 -19.69
CA SER A 325 -66.05 35.50 -18.99
C SER A 325 -67.20 34.71 -19.71
N THR A 326 -67.96 33.75 -19.16
CA THR A 326 -68.07 33.01 -17.84
C THR A 326 -69.21 31.95 -17.90
N THR A 327 -69.24 30.94 -16.98
CA THR A 327 -70.44 30.26 -16.35
C THR A 327 -71.48 29.48 -17.24
N SER A 328 -72.27 28.48 -16.78
CA SER A 328 -72.19 27.48 -15.67
C SER A 328 -73.20 26.32 -15.93
N GLU A 329 -73.35 25.38 -14.99
CA GLU A 329 -74.25 24.19 -14.92
C GLU A 329 -75.69 24.33 -15.55
N VAL A 330 -76.31 23.36 -16.27
CA VAL A 330 -76.67 21.92 -15.99
C VAL A 330 -77.80 21.78 -14.92
N PRO A 331 -78.88 20.94 -15.02
CA PRO A 331 -79.38 19.97 -16.05
C PRO A 331 -80.93 20.00 -16.36
N GLU A 332 -81.44 18.92 -17.01
CA GLU A 332 -82.84 18.36 -17.03
C GLU A 332 -83.98 19.00 -17.90
N SER A 333 -84.96 18.25 -18.44
CA SER A 333 -84.99 16.80 -18.81
C SER A 333 -86.12 16.39 -19.81
N ASN A 334 -85.79 15.44 -20.69
CA ASN A 334 -86.61 14.28 -21.13
C ASN A 334 -88.09 14.44 -21.57
N ASN A 335 -88.34 15.06 -22.73
CA ASN A 335 -89.43 14.59 -23.62
C ASN A 335 -89.21 14.92 -25.11
N ASP A 336 -88.88 16.17 -25.45
CA ASP A 336 -88.63 16.59 -26.84
C ASP A 336 -87.45 15.84 -27.49
N ASP A 337 -86.51 15.41 -26.66
CA ASP A 337 -85.29 14.66 -26.99
C ASP A 337 -85.56 13.35 -27.78
N ILE A 338 -86.73 12.72 -27.60
CA ILE A 338 -87.13 11.52 -28.36
C ILE A 338 -87.60 11.89 -29.79
N MET A 339 -88.38 12.97 -29.93
CA MET A 339 -88.81 13.49 -31.24
C MET A 339 -87.63 14.07 -32.03
N PHE A 340 -86.66 14.68 -31.36
CA PHE A 340 -85.40 15.08 -31.97
C PHE A 340 -84.66 13.86 -32.52
N LYS A 341 -84.42 12.83 -31.69
CA LYS A 341 -83.67 11.62 -32.08
C LYS A 341 -84.32 10.84 -33.22
N VAL A 342 -85.66 10.79 -33.31
CA VAL A 342 -86.34 10.16 -34.47
C VAL A 342 -86.05 10.93 -35.78
N ASN A 343 -86.06 12.26 -35.76
CA ASN A 343 -85.70 13.06 -36.93
C ASN A 343 -84.19 12.99 -37.23
N GLU A 344 -83.35 12.94 -36.20
CA GLU A 344 -81.89 12.78 -36.30
C GLU A 344 -81.52 11.44 -36.94
N PHE A 345 -82.13 10.32 -36.50
CA PHE A 345 -81.96 9.01 -37.13
C PHE A 345 -82.43 8.99 -38.59
N LYS A 346 -83.51 9.72 -38.91
CA LYS A 346 -84.00 9.84 -40.28
C LYS A 346 -83.03 10.64 -41.16
N HIS A 347 -82.53 11.77 -40.66
CA HIS A 347 -81.56 12.61 -41.36
C HIS A 347 -80.19 11.91 -41.50
N MET A 348 -79.78 11.10 -40.52
CA MET A 348 -78.62 10.20 -40.64
C MET A 348 -78.85 9.09 -41.66
N ALA A 349 -80.04 8.51 -41.73
CA ALA A 349 -80.37 7.49 -42.72
C ALA A 349 -80.34 8.07 -44.15
N GLU A 350 -80.91 9.26 -44.36
CA GLU A 350 -80.88 9.97 -45.63
C GLU A 350 -79.46 10.40 -46.00
N SER A 351 -78.67 10.93 -45.05
CA SER A 351 -77.26 11.28 -45.25
C SER A 351 -76.42 10.06 -45.65
N ARG A 352 -76.56 8.92 -44.96
CA ARG A 352 -75.90 7.65 -45.31
C ARG A 352 -76.36 7.10 -46.66
N LEU A 353 -77.59 7.38 -47.09
CA LEU A 353 -78.09 6.97 -48.41
C LEU A 353 -77.45 7.82 -49.51
N GLU A 354 -77.19 9.10 -49.26
CA GLU A 354 -76.42 9.97 -50.17
C GLU A 354 -74.92 9.61 -50.19
N GLU A 355 -74.33 9.30 -49.04
CA GLU A 355 -72.97 8.78 -48.91
C GLU A 355 -72.80 7.43 -49.64
N ILE A 356 -73.78 6.52 -49.56
CA ILE A 356 -73.77 5.28 -50.33
C ILE A 356 -73.93 5.54 -51.84
N LYS A 357 -74.63 6.61 -52.27
CA LYS A 357 -74.65 7.01 -53.68
C LYS A 357 -73.31 7.60 -54.12
N SER A 358 -72.66 8.45 -53.31
CA SER A 358 -71.35 9.02 -53.65
C SER A 358 -70.29 7.92 -53.72
N LEU A 359 -70.22 7.02 -52.74
CA LEU A 359 -69.31 5.87 -52.75
C LEU A 359 -69.59 4.91 -53.91
N ARG A 360 -70.85 4.73 -54.34
CA ARG A 360 -71.17 3.95 -55.56
C ARG A 360 -70.75 4.66 -56.84
N LYS A 361 -70.79 6.00 -56.86
CA LYS A 361 -70.28 6.80 -57.98
C LYS A 361 -68.75 6.75 -58.02
N GLU A 362 -68.08 6.97 -56.89
CA GLU A 362 -66.63 6.83 -56.76
C GLU A 362 -66.15 5.43 -57.13
N LEU A 363 -66.88 4.35 -56.76
CA LEU A 363 -66.57 2.99 -57.23
C LEU A 363 -66.77 2.79 -58.73
N ALA A 364 -67.67 3.53 -59.37
CA ALA A 364 -67.83 3.51 -60.83
C ALA A 364 -66.69 4.30 -61.51
N ASP A 365 -66.39 5.51 -61.00
CA ASP A 365 -65.32 6.38 -61.50
C ASP A 365 -63.94 5.71 -61.32
N LEU A 366 -63.67 5.06 -60.17
CA LEU A 366 -62.48 4.23 -59.91
C LEU A 366 -62.43 2.96 -60.79
N SER A 367 -63.58 2.43 -61.22
CA SER A 367 -63.61 1.31 -62.19
C SER A 367 -63.22 1.78 -63.60
N VAL A 368 -63.58 3.02 -63.96
CA VAL A 368 -63.12 3.69 -65.18
C VAL A 368 -61.61 4.00 -65.08
N GLU A 369 -61.12 4.56 -63.98
CA GLU A 369 -59.67 4.76 -63.77
C GLU A 369 -58.89 3.45 -63.76
N LYS A 370 -59.44 2.37 -63.21
CA LYS A 370 -58.78 1.06 -63.22
C LYS A 370 -58.72 0.43 -64.61
N SER A 371 -59.69 0.72 -65.48
CA SER A 371 -59.69 0.24 -66.86
C SER A 371 -58.86 1.10 -67.81
N THR A 372 -58.67 2.40 -67.53
CA THR A 372 -57.66 3.23 -68.24
C THR A 372 -56.23 2.99 -67.71
N SER A 373 -56.06 2.65 -66.43
CA SER A 373 -54.74 2.31 -65.85
C SER A 373 -54.16 0.97 -66.31
N GLN A 374 -54.96 0.13 -66.99
CA GLN A 374 -54.49 -1.13 -67.58
C GLN A 374 -53.85 -0.97 -68.97
N THR A 375 -53.85 0.25 -69.55
CA THR A 375 -53.00 0.60 -70.70
C THR A 375 -51.75 1.36 -70.26
N SER A 376 -51.00 0.81 -69.30
CA SER A 376 -49.64 1.29 -69.02
C SER A 376 -48.67 0.64 -70.01
N GLU A 377 -48.06 1.45 -70.87
CA GLU A 377 -46.89 1.04 -71.64
C GLU A 377 -45.71 0.72 -70.69
N GLU A 378 -44.83 -0.20 -71.11
CA GLU A 378 -43.61 -0.53 -70.37
C GLU A 378 -42.63 0.67 -70.39
N LEU A 379 -42.68 1.51 -69.35
CA LEU A 379 -41.73 2.61 -69.17
C LEU A 379 -40.30 2.07 -69.03
N SER A 380 -39.55 2.07 -70.13
CA SER A 380 -38.18 1.54 -70.17
C SER A 380 -37.26 2.22 -69.16
N ASP A 381 -36.32 1.46 -68.59
CA ASP A 381 -35.28 1.99 -67.69
C ASP A 381 -34.53 3.21 -68.27
N THR A 382 -34.44 3.32 -69.60
CA THR A 382 -33.91 4.49 -70.31
C THR A 382 -34.65 5.78 -69.94
N ALA A 383 -35.98 5.74 -69.89
CA ALA A 383 -36.80 6.89 -69.50
C ALA A 383 -36.66 7.19 -68.00
N ILE A 384 -36.47 6.17 -67.16
CA ILE A 384 -36.25 6.33 -65.72
C ILE A 384 -34.87 6.97 -65.45
N VAL A 385 -33.81 6.51 -66.12
CA VAL A 385 -32.44 7.05 -65.98
C VAL A 385 -32.31 8.45 -66.59
N GLN A 386 -33.12 8.78 -67.60
CA GLN A 386 -33.23 10.14 -68.16
C GLN A 386 -34.21 11.04 -67.39
N SER A 387 -34.95 10.52 -66.41
CA SER A 387 -35.93 11.30 -65.66
C SER A 387 -35.28 12.36 -64.78
N THR A 388 -35.89 13.54 -64.72
CA THR A 388 -35.42 14.68 -63.90
C THR A 388 -35.19 14.31 -62.42
N PRO A 389 -36.06 13.51 -61.75
CA PRO A 389 -35.82 13.07 -60.38
C PRO A 389 -34.57 12.20 -60.23
N TYR A 390 -34.34 11.25 -61.15
CA TYR A 390 -33.15 10.38 -61.11
C TYR A 390 -31.87 11.17 -61.35
N LEU A 391 -31.85 12.06 -62.34
CA LEU A 391 -30.70 12.91 -62.64
C LEU A 391 -30.38 13.88 -61.49
N SER A 392 -31.41 14.46 -60.84
CA SER A 392 -31.25 15.31 -59.65
C SER A 392 -30.64 14.53 -58.48
N LEU A 393 -31.18 13.34 -58.16
CA LEU A 393 -30.66 12.49 -57.09
C LEU A 393 -29.22 12.01 -57.38
N LEU A 394 -28.92 11.71 -58.65
CA LEU A 394 -27.58 11.31 -59.08
C LEU A 394 -26.56 12.45 -58.96
N ASP A 395 -26.94 13.70 -59.24
CA ASP A 395 -26.02 14.82 -59.07
C ASP A 395 -25.84 15.22 -57.59
N GLN A 396 -26.91 15.15 -56.78
CA GLN A 396 -26.81 15.24 -55.31
C GLN A 396 -25.86 14.17 -54.75
N PHE A 397 -25.98 12.91 -55.18
CA PHE A 397 -25.06 11.85 -54.78
C PHE A 397 -23.61 12.12 -55.24
N ARG A 398 -23.41 12.67 -56.45
CA ARG A 398 -22.09 13.09 -56.94
C ARG A 398 -21.54 14.30 -56.18
N GLN A 399 -22.39 15.20 -55.69
CA GLN A 399 -21.97 16.32 -54.84
C GLN A 399 -21.56 15.82 -53.45
N MET A 400 -22.44 15.08 -52.75
CA MET A 400 -22.13 14.46 -51.47
C MET A 400 -20.86 13.61 -51.53
N LYS A 401 -20.67 12.83 -52.61
CA LYS A 401 -19.43 12.07 -52.80
C LYS A 401 -18.22 12.98 -53.01
N ARG A 402 -18.31 14.03 -53.84
CA ARG A 402 -17.22 15.02 -54.01
C ARG A 402 -16.85 15.67 -52.68
N GLU A 403 -17.82 16.02 -51.84
CA GLU A 403 -17.60 16.63 -50.53
C GLU A 403 -16.96 15.65 -49.52
N CYS A 404 -17.36 14.36 -49.53
CA CYS A 404 -16.65 13.31 -48.80
C CYS A 404 -15.20 13.15 -49.28
N ASP A 405 -14.99 13.03 -50.59
CA ASP A 405 -13.69 12.79 -51.21
C ASP A 405 -12.75 14.02 -51.06
N SER A 406 -13.28 15.26 -51.02
CA SER A 406 -12.50 16.50 -50.92
C SER A 406 -12.30 17.03 -49.50
N ASN A 407 -13.27 16.88 -48.61
CA ASN A 407 -13.25 17.51 -47.28
C ASN A 407 -13.03 16.48 -46.16
N HIS A 408 -13.70 15.33 -46.22
CA HIS A 408 -13.65 14.34 -45.14
C HIS A 408 -12.44 13.41 -45.27
N MET A 409 -12.14 12.92 -46.48
CA MET A 409 -11.00 12.02 -46.70
C MET A 409 -9.64 12.66 -46.38
N PRO A 410 -9.30 13.89 -46.82
CA PRO A 410 -8.02 14.50 -46.46
C PRO A 410 -7.93 14.82 -44.96
N LYS A 411 -9.05 15.19 -44.33
CA LYS A 411 -9.08 15.48 -42.88
C LYS A 411 -8.92 14.22 -42.03
N LEU A 412 -9.46 13.07 -42.48
CA LEU A 412 -9.18 11.75 -41.88
C LEU A 412 -7.71 11.34 -42.06
N GLN A 413 -7.12 11.58 -43.24
CA GLN A 413 -5.70 11.31 -43.47
C GLN A 413 -4.79 12.19 -42.60
N GLN A 414 -5.11 13.48 -42.46
CA GLN A 414 -4.42 14.41 -41.56
C GLN A 414 -4.51 13.95 -40.10
N LEU A 415 -5.71 13.70 -39.58
CA LEU A 415 -5.91 13.24 -38.20
C LEU A 415 -5.17 11.93 -37.91
N ASN A 416 -5.12 11.01 -38.86
CA ASN A 416 -4.39 9.75 -38.70
C ASN A 416 -2.85 9.97 -38.73
N ALA A 417 -2.35 10.89 -39.54
CA ALA A 417 -0.93 11.28 -39.56
C ALA A 417 -0.51 11.98 -38.26
N GLU A 418 -1.32 12.91 -37.76
CA GLU A 418 -1.12 13.57 -36.45
C GLU A 418 -1.13 12.53 -35.31
N LEU A 419 -2.06 11.59 -35.32
CA LEU A 419 -2.17 10.52 -34.31
C LEU A 419 -1.00 9.52 -34.37
N ILE A 420 -0.44 9.26 -35.56
CA ILE A 420 0.82 8.52 -35.72
C ILE A 420 1.99 9.33 -35.13
N GLN A 421 2.09 10.63 -35.44
CA GLN A 421 3.16 11.47 -34.94
C GLN A 421 3.17 11.59 -33.40
N GLU A 422 2.01 11.75 -32.77
CA GLU A 422 1.91 11.76 -31.30
C GLU A 422 2.25 10.40 -30.68
N ARG A 423 1.89 9.28 -31.33
CA ARG A 423 2.34 7.95 -30.89
C ARG A 423 3.86 7.78 -30.96
N GLU A 424 4.50 8.29 -32.01
CA GLU A 424 5.96 8.27 -32.15
C GLU A 424 6.66 9.16 -31.12
N LYS A 425 6.14 10.38 -30.87
CA LYS A 425 6.62 11.26 -29.79
C LYS A 425 6.52 10.56 -28.44
N ALA A 426 5.34 10.07 -28.06
CA ALA A 426 5.13 9.38 -26.78
C ALA A 426 6.00 8.12 -26.63
N ALA A 427 6.21 7.36 -27.71
CA ALA A 427 7.14 6.23 -27.71
C ALA A 427 8.61 6.65 -27.52
N SER A 428 9.01 7.81 -28.04
CA SER A 428 10.36 8.37 -27.85
C SER A 428 10.58 8.91 -26.43
N GLU A 429 9.59 9.57 -25.85
CA GLU A 429 9.61 10.09 -24.49
C GLU A 429 9.60 8.95 -23.46
N ARG A 430 8.76 7.95 -23.69
CA ARG A 430 8.75 6.72 -22.89
C ARG A 430 10.11 6.03 -22.88
N LYS A 431 10.78 5.91 -24.04
CA LYS A 431 12.14 5.34 -24.11
C LYS A 431 13.17 6.15 -23.33
N LYS A 432 13.10 7.48 -23.34
CA LYS A 432 13.97 8.35 -22.52
C LYS A 432 13.74 8.09 -21.03
N LEU A 433 12.48 8.14 -20.58
CA LEU A 433 12.11 7.86 -19.19
C LEU A 433 12.50 6.43 -18.76
N GLU A 434 12.38 5.43 -19.63
CA GLU A 434 12.84 4.06 -19.36
C GLU A 434 14.36 3.98 -19.23
N SER A 435 15.14 4.74 -20.03
CA SER A 435 16.60 4.84 -19.84
C SER A 435 17.01 5.61 -18.58
N GLU A 436 16.38 6.76 -18.30
CA GLU A 436 16.66 7.59 -17.12
C GLU A 436 16.35 6.83 -15.83
N ASN A 437 15.21 6.13 -15.77
CA ASN A 437 14.88 5.25 -14.64
C ASN A 437 15.87 4.07 -14.52
N SER A 438 16.34 3.50 -15.63
CA SER A 438 17.36 2.43 -15.60
C SER A 438 18.69 2.91 -15.04
N GLU A 439 19.10 4.14 -15.33
CA GLU A 439 20.32 4.75 -14.79
C GLU A 439 20.17 5.15 -13.31
N GLN A 440 19.04 5.74 -12.93
CA GLN A 440 18.72 6.03 -11.53
C GLN A 440 18.68 4.76 -10.67
N LEU A 441 18.07 3.68 -11.15
CA LEU A 441 18.07 2.39 -10.46
C LEU A 441 19.48 1.84 -10.26
N LYS A 442 20.34 1.84 -11.30
CA LYS A 442 21.74 1.40 -11.19
C LYS A 442 22.52 2.24 -10.15
N ALA A 443 22.34 3.56 -10.17
CA ALA A 443 22.98 4.47 -9.22
C ALA A 443 22.50 4.25 -7.77
N LEU A 444 21.22 3.91 -7.57
CA LEU A 444 20.69 3.54 -6.26
C LEU A 444 21.20 2.16 -5.80
N THR A 445 21.26 1.15 -6.69
CA THR A 445 21.82 -0.17 -6.37
C THR A 445 23.30 -0.07 -5.96
N LEU A 446 24.10 0.76 -6.64
CA LEU A 446 25.48 1.04 -6.26
C LEU A 446 25.56 1.63 -4.85
N LYS A 447 24.82 2.71 -4.55
CA LYS A 447 24.79 3.32 -3.22
C LYS A 447 24.33 2.36 -2.12
N VAL A 448 23.34 1.51 -2.38
CA VAL A 448 22.91 0.46 -1.44
C VAL A 448 24.04 -0.55 -1.20
N SER A 449 24.80 -0.94 -2.23
CA SER A 449 25.96 -1.82 -2.06
C SER A 449 27.09 -1.15 -1.25
N GLU A 450 27.38 0.13 -1.49
CA GLU A 450 28.37 0.94 -0.76
C GLU A 450 28.01 1.05 0.73
N TYR A 451 26.77 1.43 1.05
CA TYR A 451 26.28 1.47 2.43
C TYR A 451 26.26 0.08 3.08
N SER A 452 26.00 -1.00 2.32
CA SER A 452 26.06 -2.37 2.87
C SER A 452 27.49 -2.78 3.28
N ALA A 453 28.50 -2.34 2.52
CA ALA A 453 29.92 -2.59 2.82
C ALA A 453 30.39 -1.78 4.05
N GLN A 454 30.08 -0.49 4.10
CA GLN A 454 30.36 0.38 5.25
C GLN A 454 29.70 -0.14 6.54
N LEU A 455 28.46 -0.63 6.44
CA LEU A 455 27.74 -1.24 7.57
C LEU A 455 28.38 -2.57 8.02
N LEU A 456 28.99 -3.33 7.11
CA LEU A 456 29.72 -4.56 7.45
C LEU A 456 31.06 -4.24 8.14
N GLU A 457 31.79 -3.25 7.65
CA GLU A 457 33.05 -2.77 8.21
C GLU A 457 32.87 -2.22 9.63
N ALA A 458 31.91 -1.30 9.83
CA ALA A 458 31.57 -0.76 11.15
C ALA A 458 31.12 -1.86 12.14
N LYS A 459 30.45 -2.93 11.67
CA LYS A 459 30.12 -4.10 12.50
C LYS A 459 31.34 -4.94 12.89
N GLN A 460 32.37 -5.01 12.06
CA GLN A 460 33.64 -5.66 12.42
C GLN A 460 34.45 -4.80 13.40
N GLU A 461 34.53 -3.49 13.17
CA GLU A 461 35.18 -2.56 14.10
C GLU A 461 34.56 -2.63 15.50
N LEU A 462 33.23 -2.54 15.60
CA LEU A 462 32.48 -2.63 16.86
C LEU A 462 32.79 -3.93 17.62
N LYS A 463 32.77 -5.08 16.94
CA LYS A 463 33.14 -6.37 17.54
C LYS A 463 34.59 -6.37 18.03
N SER A 464 35.52 -5.79 17.25
CA SER A 464 36.92 -5.68 17.66
C SER A 464 37.11 -4.77 18.88
N ALA A 465 36.31 -3.71 19.01
CA ALA A 465 36.34 -2.78 20.13
C ALA A 465 35.72 -3.40 21.39
N GLN A 466 34.60 -4.12 21.26
CA GLN A 466 33.97 -4.89 22.34
C GLN A 466 34.95 -5.91 22.91
N PHE A 467 35.56 -6.75 22.08
CA PHE A 467 36.55 -7.75 22.52
C PHE A 467 37.75 -7.11 23.26
N LYS A 468 38.26 -5.98 22.77
CA LYS A 468 39.36 -5.23 23.41
C LYS A 468 38.95 -4.57 24.74
N LEU A 469 37.68 -4.19 24.90
CA LEU A 469 37.14 -3.66 26.16
C LEU A 469 36.95 -4.78 27.19
N GLU A 470 36.36 -5.90 26.77
CA GLU A 470 36.05 -7.06 27.62
C GLU A 470 37.32 -7.75 28.14
N GLN A 471 38.35 -7.88 27.29
CA GLN A 471 39.67 -8.38 27.71
C GLN A 471 40.35 -7.48 28.75
N LYS A 472 40.20 -6.15 28.63
CA LYS A 472 40.79 -5.18 29.58
C LYS A 472 40.03 -5.12 30.89
N SER A 473 38.70 -5.05 30.86
CA SER A 473 37.89 -4.97 32.07
C SER A 473 38.04 -6.21 32.96
N ALA A 474 38.22 -7.40 32.37
CA ALA A 474 38.52 -8.62 33.13
C ALA A 474 39.93 -8.61 33.75
N SER A 475 40.95 -8.18 32.99
CA SER A 475 42.34 -8.03 33.45
C SER A 475 42.44 -7.06 34.63
N ASP A 476 41.99 -5.83 34.41
CA ASP A 476 42.39 -4.70 35.24
C ASP A 476 41.63 -4.73 36.58
N VAL A 477 40.36 -5.19 36.58
CA VAL A 477 39.57 -5.36 37.82
C VAL A 477 40.11 -6.50 38.70
N SER A 478 40.72 -7.54 38.14
CA SER A 478 41.33 -8.63 38.93
C SER A 478 42.62 -8.15 39.60
N ALA A 479 43.53 -7.56 38.83
CA ALA A 479 44.82 -7.07 39.33
C ALA A 479 44.66 -5.94 40.37
N GLN A 480 43.69 -5.05 40.19
CA GLN A 480 43.36 -3.98 41.14
C GLN A 480 42.94 -4.57 42.50
N ARG A 481 42.03 -5.56 42.51
CA ARG A 481 41.48 -6.17 43.73
C ARG A 481 42.53 -6.97 44.52
N GLU A 482 43.39 -7.74 43.85
CA GLU A 482 44.47 -8.49 44.50
C GLU A 482 45.45 -7.55 45.22
N LYS A 483 45.75 -6.40 44.61
CA LYS A 483 46.61 -5.37 45.19
C LYS A 483 45.95 -4.68 46.39
N GLU A 484 44.70 -4.24 46.26
CA GLU A 484 43.96 -3.56 47.34
C GLU A 484 43.77 -4.46 48.58
N LEU A 485 43.51 -5.75 48.37
CA LEU A 485 43.43 -6.74 49.45
C LEU A 485 44.78 -6.96 50.14
N SER A 486 45.87 -7.05 49.37
CA SER A 486 47.23 -7.24 49.88
C SER A 486 47.72 -6.05 50.72
N GLU A 487 47.48 -4.82 50.25
CA GLU A 487 47.81 -3.61 50.99
C GLU A 487 47.01 -3.48 52.30
N SER A 488 45.75 -3.91 52.29
CA SER A 488 44.86 -3.86 53.46
C SER A 488 45.32 -4.83 54.57
N LEU A 489 45.73 -6.05 54.19
CA LEU A 489 46.28 -7.05 55.12
C LEU A 489 47.57 -6.57 55.79
N GLN A 490 48.50 -5.94 55.04
CA GLN A 490 49.74 -5.41 55.61
C GLN A 490 49.48 -4.30 56.65
N LYS A 491 48.55 -3.38 56.36
CA LYS A 491 48.18 -2.27 57.26
C LYS A 491 47.66 -2.81 58.60
N LEU A 492 46.73 -3.78 58.55
CA LEU A 492 46.15 -4.42 59.75
C LEU A 492 47.18 -5.19 60.58
N GLN A 493 48.11 -5.90 59.92
CA GLN A 493 49.16 -6.68 60.59
C GLN A 493 50.19 -5.79 61.32
N ALA A 494 50.50 -4.61 60.75
CA ALA A 494 51.36 -3.61 61.39
C ALA A 494 50.69 -2.98 62.62
N GLU A 495 49.40 -2.61 62.52
CA GLU A 495 48.65 -2.02 63.63
C GLU A 495 48.50 -2.97 64.82
N TYR A 496 48.17 -4.25 64.57
CA TYR A 496 48.10 -5.28 65.61
C TYR A 496 49.41 -5.41 66.40
N SER A 497 50.55 -5.30 65.70
CA SER A 497 51.88 -5.34 66.30
C SER A 497 52.19 -4.09 67.14
N ARG A 498 51.76 -2.90 66.69
CA ARG A 498 51.89 -1.64 67.43
C ARG A 498 51.12 -1.68 68.76
N LEU A 499 49.83 -2.02 68.69
CA LEU A 499 48.94 -2.07 69.85
C LEU A 499 49.37 -3.11 70.90
N ARG A 500 49.96 -4.23 70.47
CA ARG A 500 50.53 -5.22 71.39
C ARG A 500 51.69 -4.65 72.22
N GLY A 501 52.65 -3.96 71.59
CA GLY A 501 53.78 -3.37 72.29
C GLY A 501 53.37 -2.24 73.25
N GLU A 502 52.36 -1.46 72.86
CA GLU A 502 51.78 -0.39 73.67
C GLU A 502 51.09 -0.93 74.93
N ARG A 503 50.33 -2.03 74.79
CA ARG A 503 49.67 -2.75 75.91
C ARG A 503 50.65 -3.34 76.93
N GLU A 504 51.83 -3.80 76.50
CA GLU A 504 52.84 -4.35 77.41
C GLU A 504 53.56 -3.22 78.20
N ARG A 505 53.82 -2.06 77.57
CA ARG A 505 54.42 -0.88 78.24
C ARG A 505 53.51 -0.28 79.32
N LEU A 506 52.20 -0.17 79.06
CA LEU A 506 51.24 0.44 79.98
C LEU A 506 50.98 -0.38 81.27
N LYS A 507 51.38 -1.66 81.32
CA LYS A 507 51.23 -2.51 82.52
C LYS A 507 52.29 -2.29 83.61
N ALA A 508 53.33 -1.51 83.35
CA ALA A 508 54.59 -1.57 84.11
C ALA A 508 54.89 -0.34 85.00
N ARG A 509 53.91 0.53 85.28
CA ARG A 509 54.18 1.85 85.90
C ARG A 509 53.32 2.17 87.14
N PRO A 510 53.92 2.46 88.30
CA PRO A 510 53.22 3.03 89.46
C PRO A 510 53.11 4.56 89.37
N ASP A 511 52.25 5.14 90.21
CA ASP A 511 51.89 6.56 90.12
C ASP A 511 52.95 7.52 90.69
N GLY A 512 53.10 8.68 90.05
CA GLY A 512 54.32 9.49 90.16
C GLY A 512 54.25 10.78 90.97
N ASP A 513 53.07 11.41 91.07
CA ASP A 513 52.97 12.79 91.59
C ASP A 513 53.00 12.92 93.11
N GLU A 514 52.62 11.87 93.84
CA GLU A 514 52.72 11.84 95.30
C GLU A 514 54.20 11.86 95.76
N LEU A 515 55.02 10.94 95.22
CA LEU A 515 56.46 10.87 95.53
C LEU A 515 57.19 12.16 95.12
N ARG A 516 56.76 12.81 94.02
CA ARG A 516 57.32 14.09 93.55
C ARG A 516 57.09 15.25 94.52
N ARG A 517 56.14 15.16 95.45
CA ARG A 517 55.93 16.20 96.48
C ARG A 517 56.84 15.94 97.69
N GLU A 518 56.82 14.72 98.22
CA GLU A 518 57.58 14.36 99.42
C GLU A 518 59.11 14.48 99.24
N LEU A 519 59.65 14.08 98.08
CA LEU A 519 61.11 14.09 97.86
C LEU A 519 61.69 15.50 97.95
N ARG A 520 61.03 16.51 97.36
CA ARG A 520 61.51 17.90 97.37
C ARG A 520 61.48 18.51 98.78
N GLU A 521 60.44 18.23 99.56
CA GLU A 521 60.41 18.63 100.98
C GLU A 521 61.52 17.96 101.81
N LYS A 522 61.84 16.70 101.52
CA LYS A 522 62.90 15.95 102.22
C LYS A 522 64.30 16.48 101.83
N GLU A 523 64.52 16.79 100.55
CA GLU A 523 65.75 17.39 100.04
C GLU A 523 66.06 18.75 100.70
N GLU A 524 65.08 19.67 100.75
CA GLU A 524 65.29 21.00 101.33
C GLU A 524 65.58 20.95 102.84
N LYS A 525 64.86 20.08 103.57
CA LYS A 525 65.06 19.89 105.02
C LYS A 525 66.43 19.28 105.32
N LEU A 526 66.87 18.26 104.56
CA LEU A 526 68.18 17.64 104.73
C LEU A 526 69.35 18.57 104.41
N CYS A 527 69.21 19.45 103.40
CA CYS A 527 70.25 20.43 103.08
C CYS A 527 70.44 21.43 104.23
N LYS A 528 69.33 22.02 104.74
CA LYS A 528 69.36 22.95 105.88
C LYS A 528 69.93 22.29 107.14
N GLU A 529 69.55 21.04 107.43
CA GLU A 529 70.11 20.29 108.55
C GLU A 529 71.60 20.00 108.43
N ARG A 530 72.12 19.75 107.22
CA ARG A 530 73.55 19.49 106.98
C ARG A 530 74.39 20.74 107.30
N ASP A 531 73.95 21.89 106.79
CA ASP A 531 74.73 23.13 106.84
C ASP A 531 74.74 23.73 108.26
N ILE A 532 73.64 23.63 109.00
CA ILE A 532 73.58 23.98 110.44
C ILE A 532 74.57 23.13 111.25
N LYS A 533 74.55 21.80 111.10
CA LYS A 533 75.38 20.88 111.88
C LYS A 533 76.87 20.95 111.52
N ALA A 534 77.20 21.44 110.33
CA ALA A 534 78.57 21.74 109.94
C ALA A 534 79.13 22.94 110.72
N ASN A 535 78.32 23.99 110.88
CA ASN A 535 78.68 25.18 111.66
C ASN A 535 78.79 24.86 113.15
N GLU A 536 77.79 24.17 113.74
CA GLU A 536 77.82 23.70 115.14
C GLU A 536 79.10 22.90 115.46
N ALA A 537 79.51 22.00 114.55
CA ALA A 537 80.72 21.19 114.70
C ALA A 537 82.03 21.99 114.52
N SER A 538 81.98 23.19 113.92
CA SER A 538 83.08 24.16 113.88
C SER A 538 83.14 24.97 115.17
N ASP A 539 82.02 25.53 115.62
CA ASP A 539 81.93 26.36 116.83
C ASP A 539 82.40 25.58 118.07
N LEU A 540 81.93 24.34 118.24
CA LEU A 540 82.41 23.43 119.28
C LEU A 540 83.90 23.09 119.14
N SER A 541 84.43 23.09 117.92
CA SER A 541 85.86 22.89 117.68
C SER A 541 86.72 24.08 118.11
N ASP A 542 86.16 25.29 118.13
CA ASP A 542 86.87 26.50 118.52
C ASP A 542 86.70 26.77 120.02
N GLN A 543 85.54 26.48 120.59
CA GLN A 543 85.34 26.40 122.05
C GLN A 543 86.33 25.43 122.70
N VAL A 544 86.52 24.22 122.11
CA VAL A 544 87.53 23.25 122.59
C VAL A 544 88.95 23.81 122.52
N LYS A 545 89.31 24.64 121.53
CA LYS A 545 90.64 25.29 121.50
C LYS A 545 90.79 26.28 122.66
N VAL A 546 89.82 27.18 122.83
CA VAL A 546 89.83 28.22 123.88
C VAL A 546 89.91 27.60 125.29
N LEU A 547 89.14 26.54 125.56
CA LEU A 547 89.21 25.82 126.82
C LEU A 547 90.55 25.08 126.99
N GLN A 548 91.11 24.49 125.93
CA GLN A 548 92.41 23.83 125.96
C GLN A 548 93.54 24.83 126.24
N GLU A 549 93.46 26.04 125.68
CA GLU A 549 94.34 27.17 125.97
C GLU A 549 94.19 27.66 127.41
N ARG A 550 92.97 27.80 127.93
CA ARG A 550 92.73 28.17 129.34
C ARG A 550 93.30 27.14 130.32
N ILE A 551 93.17 25.85 130.02
CA ILE A 551 93.83 24.77 130.79
C ILE A 551 95.35 24.93 130.75
N ASN A 552 95.93 25.22 129.58
CA ASN A 552 97.38 25.41 129.47
C ASN A 552 97.86 26.62 130.30
N SER A 553 97.09 27.70 130.35
CA SER A 553 97.38 28.87 131.21
C SER A 553 97.28 28.50 132.70
N LEU A 554 96.23 27.81 133.14
CA LEU A 554 96.10 27.35 134.54
C LEU A 554 97.23 26.39 134.95
N ILE A 555 97.72 25.56 134.01
CA ILE A 555 98.89 24.69 134.22
C ILE A 555 100.22 25.49 134.26
N GLN A 556 100.29 26.69 133.67
CA GLN A 556 101.41 27.62 133.86
C GLN A 556 101.29 28.36 135.21
N GLU A 557 100.11 28.86 135.56
CA GLU A 557 99.84 29.50 136.86
C GLU A 557 100.23 28.57 138.03
N LYS A 558 99.87 27.28 137.93
CA LYS A 558 100.27 26.22 138.90
C LYS A 558 101.80 25.97 139.02
N LYS A 559 102.63 26.47 138.10
CA LYS A 559 104.10 26.25 138.09
C LYS A 559 104.93 27.43 138.62
N VAL A 560 104.31 28.55 138.98
CA VAL A 560 105.02 29.78 139.38
C VAL A 560 105.07 29.97 140.91
N GLY A 561 104.28 29.20 141.67
CA GLY A 561 104.08 29.36 143.12
C GLY A 561 104.97 28.51 144.03
N ASP A 562 106.28 28.40 143.77
CA ASP A 562 107.21 27.67 144.65
C ASP A 562 107.55 28.48 145.93
N ALA A 563 106.78 28.29 146.99
CA ALA A 563 107.07 28.79 148.34
C ALA A 563 106.66 27.77 149.42
N PRO A 564 107.57 27.34 150.32
CA PRO A 564 107.29 26.27 151.27
C PRO A 564 106.43 26.72 152.46
N ASN A 565 105.48 25.85 152.85
CA ASN A 565 104.53 25.94 153.98
C ASN A 565 103.24 26.76 153.72
N GLY A 566 102.20 26.12 153.16
CA GLY A 566 100.82 26.65 153.21
C GLY A 566 99.82 26.14 152.15
N HIS A 567 100.25 25.44 151.10
CA HIS A 567 99.53 25.47 149.81
C HIS A 567 98.55 24.33 149.46
N ASN A 568 98.34 23.32 150.31
CA ASN A 568 97.52 22.13 149.97
C ASN A 568 96.06 22.45 149.57
N ALA A 569 95.48 23.55 150.04
CA ALA A 569 94.10 23.93 149.70
C ALA A 569 94.00 24.51 148.28
N LEU A 570 94.88 25.46 147.92
CA LEU A 570 94.83 26.18 146.65
C LEU A 570 95.24 25.29 145.47
N GLU A 571 96.20 24.39 145.67
CA GLU A 571 96.60 23.44 144.63
C GLU A 571 95.48 22.43 144.32
N SER A 572 94.73 22.02 145.35
CA SER A 572 93.57 21.12 145.23
C SER A 572 92.43 21.78 144.45
N THR A 573 92.12 23.06 144.71
CA THR A 573 91.11 23.79 143.95
C THR A 573 91.50 24.00 142.49
N LEU A 574 92.74 24.43 142.21
CA LEU A 574 93.23 24.58 140.83
C LEU A 574 93.28 23.25 140.07
N GLN A 575 93.61 22.15 140.75
CA GLN A 575 93.54 20.81 140.17
C GLN A 575 92.09 20.41 139.83
N GLY A 576 91.14 20.70 140.74
CA GLY A 576 89.72 20.47 140.53
C GLY A 576 89.14 21.27 139.35
N GLU A 577 89.53 22.54 139.20
CA GLU A 577 89.16 23.37 138.04
C GLU A 577 89.73 22.79 136.74
N VAL A 578 91.02 22.44 136.71
CA VAL A 578 91.67 21.84 135.53
C VAL A 578 91.02 20.51 135.14
N ASP A 579 90.65 19.65 136.10
CA ASP A 579 90.00 18.37 135.82
C ASP A 579 88.50 18.52 135.47
N SER A 580 87.84 19.58 135.96
CA SER A 580 86.51 19.99 135.48
C SER A 580 86.56 20.43 134.02
N LEU A 581 87.49 21.32 133.66
CA LEU A 581 87.67 21.80 132.28
C LEU A 581 88.05 20.67 131.31
N LYS A 582 88.86 19.69 131.74
CA LYS A 582 89.14 18.47 130.94
C LYS A 582 87.86 17.66 130.68
N LYS A 583 86.99 17.52 131.69
CA LYS A 583 85.72 16.78 131.58
C LYS A 583 84.74 17.49 130.64
N GLU A 584 84.70 18.82 130.70
CA GLU A 584 83.94 19.67 129.77
C GLU A 584 84.45 19.51 128.32
N ILE A 585 85.77 19.62 128.11
CA ILE A 585 86.39 19.40 126.79
C ILE A 585 86.10 18.01 126.23
N GLU A 586 86.14 16.93 127.04
CA GLU A 586 85.82 15.60 126.51
C GLU A 586 84.32 15.43 126.21
N GLY A 587 83.44 16.15 126.92
CA GLY A 587 82.02 16.30 126.54
C GLY A 587 81.85 16.97 125.17
N LEU A 588 82.46 18.13 124.96
CA LEU A 588 82.44 18.83 123.66
C LEU A 588 83.06 17.98 122.54
N ARG A 589 84.06 17.14 122.85
CA ARG A 589 84.65 16.17 121.90
C ARG A 589 83.71 15.00 121.58
N THR A 590 82.90 14.49 122.51
CA THR A 590 81.89 13.46 122.20
C THR A 590 80.76 14.05 121.37
N GLU A 591 80.29 15.26 121.71
CA GLU A 591 79.29 15.99 120.93
C GLU A 591 79.77 16.26 119.49
N LYS A 592 81.01 16.74 119.30
CA LYS A 592 81.60 16.91 117.97
C LYS A 592 81.70 15.59 117.19
N LYS A 593 82.04 14.47 117.84
CA LYS A 593 82.07 13.13 117.20
C LYS A 593 80.67 12.73 116.71
N ASP A 594 79.62 13.01 117.48
CA ASP A 594 78.24 12.68 117.11
C ASP A 594 77.62 13.65 116.10
N LEU A 595 77.98 14.93 116.10
CA LEU A 595 77.66 15.86 115.02
C LEU A 595 78.31 15.44 113.70
N LEU A 596 79.59 15.02 113.71
CA LEU A 596 80.25 14.49 112.51
C LEU A 596 79.56 13.21 111.99
N ARG A 597 79.09 12.32 112.88
CA ARG A 597 78.27 11.15 112.50
C ARG A 597 76.92 11.57 111.89
N ARG A 598 76.26 12.59 112.45
CA ARG A 598 75.00 13.15 111.92
C ARG A 598 75.21 13.80 110.55
N PHE A 599 76.29 14.57 110.37
CA PHE A 599 76.71 15.15 109.10
C PHE A 599 76.95 14.06 108.05
N GLN A 600 77.75 13.04 108.34
CA GLN A 600 77.98 11.89 107.45
C GLN A 600 76.72 11.09 107.13
N LYS A 601 75.64 11.21 107.92
CA LYS A 601 74.33 10.61 107.59
C LYS A 601 73.51 11.52 106.68
N ALA A 602 73.49 12.83 106.94
CA ALA A 602 72.82 13.82 106.10
C ALA A 602 73.44 13.90 104.70
N ASP A 603 74.78 13.89 104.61
CA ASP A 603 75.53 13.97 103.37
C ASP A 603 75.35 12.72 102.48
N ARG A 604 75.32 11.52 103.08
CA ARG A 604 74.90 10.30 102.37
C ARG A 604 73.45 10.36 101.88
N GLY A 605 72.55 10.99 102.66
CA GLY A 605 71.17 11.25 102.24
C GLY A 605 71.11 12.21 101.04
N TYR A 606 71.87 13.31 101.07
CA TYR A 606 71.99 14.26 99.97
C TYR A 606 72.52 13.61 98.69
N HIS A 607 73.56 12.78 98.78
CA HIS A 607 74.10 12.05 97.63
C HIS A 607 73.09 11.07 97.03
N GLU A 608 72.30 10.36 97.84
CA GLU A 608 71.26 9.44 97.34
C GLU A 608 70.07 10.20 96.73
N CYS A 609 69.62 11.30 97.34
CA CYS A 609 68.63 12.21 96.75
C CYS A 609 69.10 12.75 95.39
N ASN A 610 70.32 13.27 95.30
CA ASN A 610 70.90 13.73 94.03
C ASN A 610 71.00 12.60 92.99
N ARG A 611 71.34 11.36 93.41
CA ARG A 611 71.33 10.19 92.50
C ARG A 611 69.92 9.94 91.93
N LEU A 612 68.89 9.99 92.77
CA LEU A 612 67.49 9.84 92.37
C LEU A 612 67.01 11.02 91.52
N TYR A 613 67.44 12.26 91.80
CA TYR A 613 67.15 13.43 90.97
C TYR A 613 67.74 13.28 89.56
N GLN A 614 69.02 12.86 89.45
CA GLN A 614 69.66 12.65 88.15
C GLN A 614 69.02 11.50 87.36
N GLN A 615 68.54 10.45 88.05
CA GLN A 615 67.73 9.40 87.43
C GLN A 615 66.40 9.95 86.91
N ASN A 616 65.61 10.62 87.76
CA ASN A 616 64.33 11.24 87.37
C ASN A 616 64.48 12.28 86.25
N LYS A 617 65.62 12.98 86.19
CA LYS A 617 65.95 13.87 85.06
C LYS A 617 66.12 13.07 83.77
N ARG A 618 66.95 12.01 83.77
CA ARG A 618 67.14 11.16 82.58
C ARG A 618 65.83 10.53 82.11
N GLU A 619 65.00 10.04 83.04
CA GLU A 619 63.69 9.47 82.70
C GLU A 619 62.76 10.52 82.07
N ARG A 620 62.75 11.76 82.57
CA ARG A 620 62.04 12.89 81.95
C ARG A 620 62.58 13.21 80.56
N ASP A 621 63.90 13.28 80.40
CA ASP A 621 64.56 13.60 79.13
C ASP A 621 64.32 12.48 78.08
N THR A 622 64.07 11.23 78.50
CA THR A 622 63.58 10.14 77.65
C THR A 622 62.10 10.34 77.29
N ILE A 623 61.23 10.62 78.26
CA ILE A 623 59.78 10.83 78.03
C ILE A 623 59.54 12.01 77.08
N MET A 624 60.34 13.08 77.14
CA MET A 624 60.26 14.18 76.18
C MET A 624 60.55 13.71 74.74
N LYS A 625 61.55 12.86 74.54
CA LYS A 625 61.87 12.29 73.22
C LYS A 625 60.81 11.30 72.75
N ASP A 626 60.23 10.52 73.65
CA ASP A 626 59.09 9.65 73.33
C ASP A 626 57.86 10.48 72.91
N LEU A 627 57.62 11.64 73.54
CA LEU A 627 56.56 12.59 73.16
C LEU A 627 56.85 13.29 71.83
N GLU A 628 58.10 13.73 71.59
CA GLU A 628 58.53 14.29 70.30
C GLU A 628 58.37 13.26 69.17
N SER A 629 58.80 12.02 69.39
CA SER A 629 58.63 10.91 68.44
C SER A 629 57.16 10.54 68.22
N LEU A 630 56.32 10.62 69.26
CA LEU A 630 54.88 10.39 69.15
C LEU A 630 54.22 11.52 68.34
N GLY A 631 54.59 12.77 68.59
CA GLY A 631 54.13 13.95 67.84
C GLY A 631 54.42 13.81 66.34
N LEU A 632 55.67 13.52 65.97
CA LEU A 632 56.05 13.25 64.58
C LEU A 632 55.24 12.10 63.96
N SER A 633 55.04 11.00 64.70
CA SER A 633 54.23 9.87 64.20
C SER A 633 52.74 10.22 64.02
N PHE A 634 52.22 11.15 64.81
CA PHE A 634 50.86 11.67 64.68
C PHE A 634 50.75 12.65 63.51
N GLU A 635 51.72 13.54 63.31
CA GLU A 635 51.80 14.44 62.15
C GLU A 635 51.87 13.65 60.83
N GLU A 636 52.71 12.62 60.75
CA GLU A 636 52.72 11.72 59.58
C GLU A 636 51.39 10.99 59.38
N LEU A 637 50.72 10.57 60.46
CA LEU A 637 49.40 9.91 60.38
C LEU A 637 48.31 10.89 59.91
N GLN A 638 48.35 12.14 60.38
CA GLN A 638 47.45 13.21 59.95
C GLN A 638 47.70 13.56 58.47
N GLU A 639 48.95 13.62 58.01
CA GLU A 639 49.29 13.85 56.61
C GLU A 639 48.84 12.67 55.72
N ARG A 640 49.03 11.42 56.16
CA ARG A 640 48.50 10.22 55.48
C ARG A 640 46.98 10.24 55.40
N ASN A 641 46.29 10.58 56.48
CA ASN A 641 44.83 10.71 56.49
C ASN A 641 44.35 11.83 55.57
N SER A 642 45.04 12.98 55.52
CA SER A 642 44.73 14.06 54.58
C SER A 642 44.91 13.60 53.12
N LYS A 643 45.96 12.85 52.81
CA LYS A 643 46.20 12.28 51.46
C LYS A 643 45.16 11.23 51.09
N LEU A 644 44.70 10.41 52.04
CA LEU A 644 43.61 9.47 51.83
C LEU A 644 42.27 10.17 51.57
N LEU A 645 41.94 11.21 52.35
CA LEU A 645 40.73 12.02 52.11
C LEU A 645 40.76 12.71 50.73
N GLU A 646 41.92 13.23 50.30
CA GLU A 646 42.06 13.82 48.97
C GLU A 646 41.91 12.77 47.85
N SER A 647 42.46 11.58 48.05
CA SER A 647 42.29 10.44 47.13
C SER A 647 40.84 9.96 47.04
N ILE A 648 40.07 10.02 48.14
CA ILE A 648 38.64 9.67 48.15
C ILE A 648 37.86 10.70 47.33
N LYS A 649 38.05 12.02 47.56
CA LYS A 649 37.43 13.08 46.74
C LYS A 649 37.70 12.88 45.25
N GLN A 650 38.95 12.62 44.87
CA GLN A 650 39.33 12.39 43.47
C GLN A 650 38.58 11.17 42.87
N LYS A 651 38.32 10.13 43.66
CA LYS A 651 37.52 8.97 43.22
C LYS A 651 36.02 9.27 43.15
N ASP A 652 35.49 10.10 44.05
CA ASP A 652 34.09 10.57 43.99
C ASP A 652 33.86 11.51 42.79
N ASP A 653 34.84 12.34 42.44
CA ASP A 653 34.83 13.20 41.24
C ASP A 653 34.92 12.35 39.96
N GLU A 654 35.89 11.41 39.85
CA GLU A 654 35.99 10.45 38.75
C GLU A 654 34.68 9.68 38.55
N TYR A 655 34.08 9.19 39.64
CA TYR A 655 32.80 8.47 39.61
C TYR A 655 31.65 9.38 39.15
N SER A 656 31.64 10.63 39.59
CA SER A 656 30.66 11.65 39.19
C SER A 656 30.79 12.05 37.72
N GLU A 657 31.99 12.08 37.16
CA GLU A 657 32.20 12.26 35.72
C GLU A 657 31.77 11.02 34.92
N ALA A 658 32.16 9.82 35.35
CA ALA A 658 31.75 8.56 34.73
C ALA A 658 30.21 8.39 34.73
N LEU A 659 29.52 8.79 35.80
CA LEU A 659 28.07 8.78 35.88
C LEU A 659 27.41 9.80 34.93
N ARG A 660 27.99 11.01 34.80
CA ARG A 660 27.54 12.00 33.80
C ARG A 660 27.71 11.47 32.38
N GLN A 661 28.86 10.86 32.07
CA GLN A 661 29.15 10.30 30.75
C GLN A 661 28.21 9.14 30.42
N ARG A 662 28.01 8.19 31.36
CA ARG A 662 27.04 7.09 31.22
C ARG A 662 25.59 7.57 31.05
N ARG A 663 25.25 8.77 31.55
CA ARG A 663 23.94 9.41 31.30
C ARG A 663 23.82 9.98 29.89
N LYS A 664 24.87 10.64 29.37
CA LYS A 664 24.91 11.11 27.97
C LYS A 664 24.81 9.95 26.98
N GLU A 665 25.64 8.92 27.15
CA GLU A 665 25.63 7.71 26.31
C GLU A 665 24.29 6.95 26.33
N ARG A 666 23.53 7.07 27.43
CA ARG A 666 22.17 6.55 27.50
C ARG A 666 21.22 7.41 26.66
N GLN A 667 21.22 8.73 26.86
CA GLN A 667 20.37 9.67 26.12
C GLN A 667 20.65 9.63 24.61
N GLU A 668 21.92 9.54 24.21
CA GLU A 668 22.34 9.35 22.81
C GLU A 668 21.82 8.01 22.27
N ARG A 669 21.88 6.92 23.04
CA ARG A 669 21.31 5.62 22.63
C ARG A 669 19.78 5.65 22.52
N GLU A 670 19.10 6.36 23.41
CA GLU A 670 17.65 6.56 23.40
C GLU A 670 17.24 7.31 22.12
N LEU A 671 17.89 8.44 21.81
CA LEU A 671 17.70 9.19 20.55
C LEU A 671 17.98 8.34 19.31
N MET A 672 19.07 7.57 19.28
CA MET A 672 19.39 6.68 18.13
C MET A 672 18.38 5.53 17.97
N LEU A 673 17.65 5.14 19.03
CA LEU A 673 16.55 4.17 18.96
C LEU A 673 15.25 4.81 18.44
N GLU A 674 14.99 6.06 18.81
CA GLU A 674 13.89 6.87 18.26
C GLU A 674 14.09 7.18 16.76
N GLU A 675 15.30 7.58 16.36
CA GLU A 675 15.64 7.75 14.94
C GLU A 675 15.49 6.44 14.16
N LYS A 676 15.93 5.32 14.74
CA LYS A 676 15.79 3.98 14.13
C LYS A 676 14.31 3.58 13.97
N SER A 677 13.45 3.84 14.96
CA SER A 677 12.02 3.52 14.85
C SER A 677 11.31 4.45 13.87
N ALA A 678 11.64 5.74 13.84
CA ALA A 678 11.16 6.70 12.86
C ALA A 678 11.60 6.35 11.43
N LEU A 679 12.84 5.91 11.22
CA LEU A 679 13.32 5.41 9.94
C LEU A 679 12.63 4.11 9.54
N LYS A 680 12.37 3.19 10.48
CA LYS A 680 11.61 1.97 10.19
C LYS A 680 10.19 2.29 9.73
N THR A 681 9.45 3.14 10.44
CA THR A 681 8.08 3.51 10.01
C THR A 681 8.03 4.28 8.69
N LYS A 682 9.14 4.91 8.25
CA LYS A 682 9.27 5.47 6.90
C LYS A 682 9.53 4.39 5.84
N LEU A 683 10.33 3.36 6.17
CA LEU A 683 10.55 2.19 5.30
C LEU A 683 9.27 1.38 5.14
N ASP A 684 8.62 1.00 6.25
CA ASP A 684 7.38 0.23 6.25
C ASP A 684 6.32 0.90 5.33
N LYS A 685 6.16 2.23 5.42
CA LYS A 685 5.27 3.03 4.54
C LYS A 685 5.73 3.12 3.07
N ALA A 686 7.03 3.07 2.81
CA ALA A 686 7.56 3.04 1.44
C ALA A 686 7.30 1.68 0.77
N GLU A 687 7.39 0.58 1.54
CA GLU A 687 7.06 -0.77 1.10
C GLU A 687 5.54 -0.92 0.84
N GLU A 688 4.68 -0.37 1.71
CA GLU A 688 3.23 -0.25 1.47
C GLU A 688 2.92 0.50 0.16
N LEU A 689 3.58 1.64 -0.07
CA LEU A 689 3.41 2.44 -1.29
C LEU A 689 3.92 1.72 -2.55
N LEU A 690 5.04 0.99 -2.47
CA LEU A 690 5.56 0.19 -3.58
C LEU A 690 4.56 -0.92 -3.96
N LYS A 691 4.09 -1.69 -2.97
CA LYS A 691 3.08 -2.74 -3.20
C LYS A 691 1.79 -2.17 -3.80
N ALA A 692 1.33 -1.01 -3.34
CA ALA A 692 0.18 -0.32 -3.92
C ALA A 692 0.43 0.16 -5.37
N LYS A 693 1.68 0.40 -5.79
CA LYS A 693 2.02 0.65 -7.21
C LYS A 693 2.08 -0.63 -8.03
N GLU A 694 2.58 -1.73 -7.47
CA GLU A 694 2.57 -3.06 -8.11
C GLU A 694 1.12 -3.53 -8.39
N ASP A 695 0.24 -3.42 -7.38
CA ASP A 695 -1.20 -3.71 -7.51
C ASP A 695 -1.89 -2.87 -8.60
N LEU A 696 -1.45 -1.62 -8.82
CA LEU A 696 -1.97 -0.74 -9.88
C LEU A 696 -1.40 -1.10 -11.25
N ILE A 697 -0.10 -1.42 -11.32
CA ILE A 697 0.56 -1.90 -12.53
C ILE A 697 -0.10 -3.19 -13.04
N ASP A 698 -0.45 -4.12 -12.15
CA ASP A 698 -1.09 -5.38 -12.54
C ASP A 698 -2.55 -5.20 -12.97
N LYS A 699 -3.30 -4.26 -12.36
CA LYS A 699 -4.62 -3.84 -12.87
C LYS A 699 -4.51 -3.26 -14.27
N CYS A 700 -3.57 -2.35 -14.52
CA CYS A 700 -3.36 -1.78 -15.85
C CYS A 700 -2.87 -2.81 -16.88
N LYS A 701 -2.14 -3.87 -16.48
CA LYS A 701 -1.83 -5.02 -17.37
C LYS A 701 -3.11 -5.76 -17.78
N ILE A 702 -4.00 -6.05 -16.81
CA ILE A 702 -5.27 -6.76 -17.06
C ILE A 702 -6.19 -5.92 -17.98
N GLU A 703 -6.32 -4.62 -17.71
CA GLU A 703 -7.07 -3.67 -18.54
C GLU A 703 -6.50 -3.60 -19.97
N LEU A 704 -5.17 -3.55 -20.11
CA LEU A 704 -4.51 -3.54 -21.42
C LEU A 704 -4.76 -4.83 -22.22
N GLU A 705 -4.72 -6.00 -21.59
CA GLU A 705 -5.07 -7.26 -22.27
C GLU A 705 -6.56 -7.34 -22.62
N ALA A 706 -7.45 -6.83 -21.78
CA ALA A 706 -8.88 -6.74 -22.10
C ALA A 706 -9.14 -5.84 -23.33
N VAL A 707 -8.49 -4.67 -23.40
CA VAL A 707 -8.56 -3.76 -24.55
C VAL A 707 -7.98 -4.39 -25.82
N LYS A 708 -6.85 -5.12 -25.72
CA LYS A 708 -6.29 -5.89 -26.85
C LYS A 708 -7.26 -6.97 -27.35
N GLN A 709 -7.89 -7.71 -26.44
CA GLN A 709 -8.86 -8.75 -26.79
C GLN A 709 -10.10 -8.17 -27.48
N GLU A 710 -10.62 -7.04 -26.99
CA GLU A 710 -11.76 -6.36 -27.63
C GLU A 710 -11.38 -5.82 -29.02
N ALA A 711 -10.22 -5.16 -29.16
CA ALA A 711 -9.72 -4.73 -30.47
C ALA A 711 -9.55 -5.90 -31.46
N ALA A 712 -9.09 -7.07 -30.99
CA ALA A 712 -8.96 -8.28 -31.79
C ALA A 712 -10.32 -8.95 -32.13
N LYS A 713 -11.40 -8.67 -31.40
CA LYS A 713 -12.77 -9.02 -31.83
C LYS A 713 -13.26 -8.06 -32.90
N ARG A 714 -13.12 -6.75 -32.68
CA ARG A 714 -13.56 -5.72 -33.65
C ARG A 714 -12.92 -5.90 -35.02
N LEU A 715 -11.63 -6.21 -35.06
CA LEU A 715 -10.95 -6.52 -36.32
C LEU A 715 -11.60 -7.70 -37.07
N LYS A 716 -12.01 -8.77 -36.36
CA LYS A 716 -12.69 -9.93 -36.95
C LYS A 716 -14.14 -9.62 -37.36
N GLU A 717 -14.83 -8.76 -36.62
CA GLU A 717 -16.16 -8.24 -36.99
C GLU A 717 -16.07 -7.41 -38.28
N GLU A 718 -15.06 -6.55 -38.40
CA GLU A 718 -14.76 -5.79 -39.61
C GLU A 718 -14.40 -6.71 -40.79
N GLU A 719 -13.49 -7.67 -40.61
CA GLU A 719 -13.12 -8.68 -41.61
C GLU A 719 -14.35 -9.45 -42.13
N CYS A 720 -15.22 -9.92 -41.23
CA CYS A 720 -16.48 -10.57 -41.58
C CYS A 720 -17.44 -9.63 -42.34
N SER A 721 -17.53 -8.36 -41.93
CA SER A 721 -18.37 -7.37 -42.62
C SER A 721 -17.88 -7.09 -44.04
N VAL A 722 -16.56 -6.99 -44.24
CA VAL A 722 -15.92 -6.80 -45.55
C VAL A 722 -16.13 -8.03 -46.44
N ALA A 723 -16.06 -9.23 -45.87
CA ALA A 723 -16.39 -10.47 -46.58
C ALA A 723 -17.87 -10.51 -47.02
N MET A 724 -18.81 -10.13 -46.15
CA MET A 724 -20.23 -10.01 -46.53
C MET A 724 -20.45 -8.97 -47.63
N ILE A 725 -19.82 -7.79 -47.53
CA ILE A 725 -19.90 -6.74 -48.55
C ILE A 725 -19.34 -7.24 -49.89
N ALA A 726 -18.27 -8.03 -49.88
CA ALA A 726 -17.71 -8.64 -51.09
C ALA A 726 -18.67 -9.66 -51.73
N GLU A 727 -19.33 -10.52 -50.94
CA GLU A 727 -20.35 -11.46 -51.46
C GLU A 727 -21.61 -10.74 -51.96
N HIS A 728 -22.12 -9.74 -51.24
CA HIS A 728 -23.22 -8.91 -51.73
C HIS A 728 -22.87 -8.20 -53.04
N ARG A 729 -21.62 -7.73 -53.20
CA ARG A 729 -21.13 -7.13 -54.45
C ARG A 729 -21.09 -8.13 -55.61
N LYS A 730 -20.67 -9.39 -55.38
CA LYS A 730 -20.77 -10.47 -56.38
C LYS A 730 -22.21 -10.77 -56.74
N LEU A 731 -23.11 -10.85 -55.75
CA LEU A 731 -24.53 -11.11 -55.96
C LEU A 731 -25.19 -10.01 -56.81
N VAL A 732 -24.91 -8.74 -56.52
CA VAL A 732 -25.38 -7.60 -57.33
C VAL A 732 -24.83 -7.68 -58.75
N GLN A 733 -23.54 -7.97 -58.94
CA GLN A 733 -22.95 -8.15 -60.27
C GLN A 733 -23.61 -9.29 -61.07
N ALA A 734 -23.94 -10.42 -60.42
CA ALA A 734 -24.67 -11.52 -61.05
C ALA A 734 -26.11 -11.12 -61.43
N LYS A 735 -26.79 -10.33 -60.59
CA LYS A 735 -28.12 -9.77 -60.90
C LYS A 735 -28.07 -8.75 -62.04
N ASP A 736 -27.04 -7.90 -62.10
CA ASP A 736 -26.81 -6.95 -63.21
C ASP A 736 -26.58 -7.66 -64.54
N VAL A 737 -25.87 -8.80 -64.54
CA VAL A 737 -25.68 -9.64 -65.74
C VAL A 737 -27.00 -10.26 -66.17
N ALA A 738 -27.71 -10.93 -65.26
CA ALA A 738 -29.01 -11.53 -65.54
C ALA A 738 -30.06 -10.51 -66.03
N LEU A 739 -30.05 -9.27 -65.49
CA LEU A 739 -30.90 -8.18 -65.96
C LEU A 739 -30.57 -7.76 -67.40
N LYS A 740 -29.28 -7.69 -67.76
CA LYS A 740 -28.83 -7.37 -69.12
C LYS A 740 -29.17 -8.48 -70.12
N GLU A 741 -29.16 -9.74 -69.68
CA GLU A 741 -29.57 -10.89 -70.49
C GLU A 741 -31.09 -10.92 -70.67
N ALA A 742 -31.86 -10.77 -69.60
CA ALA A 742 -33.33 -10.65 -69.67
C ALA A 742 -33.77 -9.52 -70.62
N LYS A 743 -33.11 -8.34 -70.55
CA LYS A 743 -33.35 -7.23 -71.48
C LYS A 743 -33.05 -7.60 -72.94
N ARG A 744 -31.97 -8.34 -73.21
CA ARG A 744 -31.66 -8.82 -74.58
C ARG A 744 -32.72 -9.79 -75.10
N GLU A 745 -33.24 -10.68 -74.26
CA GLU A 745 -34.34 -11.56 -74.67
C GLU A 745 -35.66 -10.79 -74.87
N VAL A 746 -35.96 -9.79 -74.04
CA VAL A 746 -37.11 -8.89 -74.26
C VAL A 746 -36.99 -8.14 -75.59
N GLU A 747 -35.82 -7.60 -75.93
CA GLU A 747 -35.61 -6.92 -77.22
C GLU A 747 -35.71 -7.90 -78.41
N LYS A 748 -35.16 -9.11 -78.30
CA LYS A 748 -35.36 -10.17 -79.32
C LYS A 748 -36.83 -10.53 -79.50
N VAL A 749 -37.60 -10.66 -78.41
CA VAL A 749 -39.04 -10.97 -78.46
C VAL A 749 -39.82 -9.79 -79.04
N LYS A 750 -39.49 -8.54 -78.69
CA LYS A 750 -40.08 -7.34 -79.29
C LYS A 750 -39.80 -7.25 -80.79
N GLN A 751 -38.57 -7.56 -81.23
CA GLN A 751 -38.22 -7.62 -82.64
C GLN A 751 -38.98 -8.75 -83.37
N ALA A 752 -38.99 -9.97 -82.82
CA ALA A 752 -39.75 -11.09 -83.41
C ALA A 752 -41.27 -10.83 -83.47
N LEU A 753 -41.83 -10.10 -82.50
CA LEU A 753 -43.22 -9.64 -82.52
C LEU A 753 -43.48 -8.55 -83.57
N ALA A 754 -42.51 -7.67 -83.83
CA ALA A 754 -42.57 -6.67 -84.89
C ALA A 754 -42.49 -7.32 -86.28
N ASP A 755 -41.54 -8.23 -86.49
CA ASP A 755 -41.39 -9.00 -87.72
C ASP A 755 -42.63 -9.86 -87.99
N GLY A 756 -43.08 -10.65 -87.00
CA GLY A 756 -44.33 -11.42 -87.09
C GLY A 756 -45.61 -10.56 -87.11
N SER A 757 -45.53 -9.25 -86.89
CA SER A 757 -46.63 -8.28 -87.15
C SER A 757 -46.58 -7.77 -88.58
N LYS A 758 -45.38 -7.56 -89.13
CA LYS A 758 -45.15 -7.22 -90.54
C LYS A 758 -45.58 -8.37 -91.45
N GLU A 759 -45.13 -9.61 -91.20
CA GLU A 759 -45.55 -10.80 -91.96
C GLU A 759 -47.07 -10.99 -91.97
N ARG A 760 -47.75 -10.72 -90.84
CA ARG A 760 -49.22 -10.77 -90.77
C ARG A 760 -49.90 -9.67 -91.59
N LYS A 761 -49.30 -8.48 -91.72
CA LYS A 761 -49.82 -7.41 -92.60
C LYS A 761 -49.61 -7.77 -94.07
N GLU A 762 -48.43 -8.25 -94.43
CA GLU A 762 -48.10 -8.67 -95.80
C GLU A 762 -48.97 -9.87 -96.23
N GLY A 763 -49.17 -10.85 -95.36
CA GLY A 763 -50.07 -11.98 -95.58
C GLY A 763 -51.55 -11.58 -95.65
N ALA A 764 -52.00 -10.61 -94.84
CA ALA A 764 -53.36 -10.08 -94.92
C ALA A 764 -53.60 -9.30 -96.23
N GLN A 765 -52.61 -8.54 -96.69
CA GLN A 765 -52.66 -7.82 -97.96
C GLN A 765 -52.69 -8.80 -99.14
N ALA A 766 -51.81 -9.81 -99.16
CA ALA A 766 -51.84 -10.87 -100.17
C ALA A 766 -53.17 -11.64 -100.18
N LEU A 767 -53.80 -11.85 -99.01
CA LEU A 767 -55.15 -12.44 -98.93
C LEU A 767 -56.23 -11.51 -99.53
N GLN A 768 -56.10 -10.19 -99.33
CA GLN A 768 -57.00 -9.19 -99.93
C GLN A 768 -56.84 -9.12 -101.45
N ASP A 769 -55.60 -9.18 -101.95
CA ASP A 769 -55.30 -9.21 -103.38
C ASP A 769 -55.86 -10.49 -104.04
N LEU A 770 -55.67 -11.65 -103.41
CA LEU A 770 -56.28 -12.92 -103.84
C LEU A 770 -57.82 -12.90 -103.80
N GLN A 771 -58.43 -12.18 -102.85
CA GLN A 771 -59.89 -11.98 -102.85
C GLN A 771 -60.35 -11.06 -103.98
N TYR A 772 -59.54 -10.08 -104.39
CA TYR A 772 -59.83 -9.20 -105.51
C TYR A 772 -59.68 -9.94 -106.85
N GLU A 773 -58.60 -10.70 -107.04
CA GLU A 773 -58.38 -11.60 -108.17
C GLU A 773 -59.53 -12.61 -108.30
N LYS A 774 -59.94 -13.23 -107.18
CA LYS A 774 -61.10 -14.13 -107.14
C LYS A 774 -62.39 -13.43 -107.58
N LYS A 775 -62.66 -12.21 -107.11
CA LYS A 775 -63.84 -11.43 -107.56
C LYS A 775 -63.79 -11.15 -109.05
N ARG A 776 -62.65 -10.72 -109.60
CA ARG A 776 -62.49 -10.49 -111.05
C ARG A 776 -62.78 -11.76 -111.85
N ILE A 777 -62.26 -12.92 -111.41
CA ILE A 777 -62.54 -14.22 -112.05
C ILE A 777 -64.03 -14.61 -111.92
N GLN A 778 -64.70 -14.30 -110.81
CA GLN A 778 -66.14 -14.51 -110.66
C GLN A 778 -66.97 -13.59 -111.60
N GLU A 779 -66.56 -12.32 -111.77
CA GLU A 779 -67.18 -11.37 -112.69
C GLU A 779 -66.94 -11.76 -114.16
N GLU A 780 -65.75 -12.26 -114.51
CA GLU A 780 -65.42 -12.85 -115.80
C GLU A 780 -66.28 -14.10 -116.10
N LEU A 781 -66.46 -14.98 -115.11
CA LEU A 781 -67.31 -16.18 -115.20
C LEU A 781 -68.79 -15.81 -115.35
N GLU A 782 -69.29 -14.82 -114.62
CA GLU A 782 -70.64 -14.29 -114.80
C GLU A 782 -70.81 -13.63 -116.18
N SER A 783 -69.80 -12.93 -116.69
CA SER A 783 -69.81 -12.37 -118.04
C SER A 783 -69.91 -13.47 -119.10
N ALA A 784 -69.19 -14.59 -118.93
CA ALA A 784 -69.29 -15.75 -119.81
C ALA A 784 -70.67 -16.42 -119.74
N ASN A 785 -71.22 -16.62 -118.54
CA ASN A 785 -72.57 -17.19 -118.36
C ASN A 785 -73.67 -16.30 -118.97
N ARG A 786 -73.55 -14.97 -118.85
CA ARG A 786 -74.49 -14.03 -119.49
C ARG A 786 -74.43 -14.10 -121.03
N ARG A 787 -73.26 -14.40 -121.62
CA ARG A 787 -73.12 -14.62 -123.08
C ARG A 787 -73.78 -15.94 -123.52
N LEU A 788 -73.66 -17.01 -122.74
CA LEU A 788 -74.36 -18.27 -123.01
C LEU A 788 -75.89 -18.08 -123.01
N VAL A 789 -76.44 -17.43 -121.97
CA VAL A 789 -77.89 -17.16 -121.83
C VAL A 789 -78.45 -16.24 -122.94
N HIS A 790 -77.59 -15.48 -123.65
CA HIS A 790 -77.99 -14.71 -124.83
C HIS A 790 -78.04 -15.51 -126.13
N LEU A 791 -77.33 -16.63 -126.24
CA LEU A 791 -77.39 -17.52 -127.42
C LEU A 791 -78.66 -18.39 -127.43
N GLU A 792 -79.20 -18.73 -126.25
CA GLU A 792 -80.34 -19.65 -126.11
C GLU A 792 -81.71 -19.09 -126.58
N LYS A 793 -81.82 -17.79 -126.87
CA LYS A 793 -83.13 -17.11 -127.05
C LYS A 793 -83.54 -16.77 -128.49
N ARG A 794 -82.91 -17.36 -129.51
CA ARG A 794 -83.35 -17.22 -130.92
C ARG A 794 -83.06 -18.45 -131.81
N THR A 795 -83.94 -19.46 -131.78
CA THR A 795 -84.54 -20.15 -132.96
C THR A 795 -85.45 -21.32 -132.52
N PRO A 796 -86.62 -21.55 -133.13
CA PRO A 796 -87.44 -22.74 -132.92
C PRO A 796 -87.22 -23.85 -133.97
N THR A 797 -87.74 -25.05 -133.68
CA THR A 797 -87.92 -26.22 -134.58
C THR A 797 -86.67 -26.79 -135.27
N GLY A 798 -86.26 -27.99 -134.82
CA GLY A 798 -85.23 -28.82 -135.44
C GLY A 798 -84.78 -29.92 -134.48
N GLU A 799 -84.50 -31.12 -134.99
CA GLU A 799 -84.05 -32.27 -134.18
C GLU A 799 -82.53 -32.30 -133.99
N SER A 800 -82.07 -33.14 -133.06
CA SER A 800 -80.69 -33.65 -132.92
C SER A 800 -79.57 -32.74 -132.39
N GLY A 801 -78.99 -33.16 -131.25
CA GLY A 801 -77.57 -33.51 -131.25
C GLY A 801 -76.58 -32.72 -130.36
N SER A 802 -75.34 -33.23 -130.34
CA SER A 802 -74.12 -32.59 -129.83
C SER A 802 -74.01 -32.30 -128.32
N GLY A 803 -73.98 -33.36 -127.50
CA GLY A 803 -73.64 -33.30 -126.06
C GLY A 803 -72.31 -33.95 -125.64
N ASP A 804 -71.48 -34.48 -126.56
CA ASP A 804 -70.35 -35.37 -126.22
C ASP A 804 -69.01 -34.99 -126.89
N SER A 805 -68.89 -33.78 -127.45
CA SER A 805 -67.72 -33.32 -128.24
C SER A 805 -66.39 -33.45 -127.49
N ALA A 806 -66.38 -33.16 -126.17
CA ALA A 806 -65.16 -33.22 -125.37
C ALA A 806 -64.63 -34.65 -125.17
N LYS A 807 -65.51 -35.67 -125.10
CA LYS A 807 -65.07 -37.07 -125.01
C LYS A 807 -64.62 -37.58 -126.37
N ASP A 808 -65.31 -37.22 -127.44
CA ASP A 808 -64.96 -37.70 -128.79
C ASP A 808 -63.65 -37.07 -129.31
N GLU A 809 -63.34 -35.81 -128.96
CA GLU A 809 -62.02 -35.21 -129.18
C GLU A 809 -60.91 -35.89 -128.36
N LEU A 810 -61.16 -36.20 -127.08
CA LEU A 810 -60.20 -36.90 -126.23
C LEU A 810 -59.95 -38.35 -126.71
N LEU A 811 -61.00 -39.04 -127.18
CA LEU A 811 -60.90 -40.36 -127.81
C LEU A 811 -60.15 -40.29 -129.16
N LYS A 812 -60.34 -39.23 -129.96
CA LYS A 812 -59.52 -38.98 -131.17
C LYS A 812 -58.06 -38.73 -130.81
N HIS A 813 -57.77 -37.96 -129.77
CA HIS A 813 -56.41 -37.73 -129.29
C HIS A 813 -55.72 -39.05 -128.89
N TYR A 814 -56.36 -39.85 -128.02
CA TYR A 814 -55.79 -41.14 -127.60
C TYR A 814 -55.65 -42.15 -128.75
N ARG A 815 -56.61 -42.22 -129.69
CA ARG A 815 -56.48 -43.03 -130.91
C ARG A 815 -55.29 -42.60 -131.78
N ASN A 816 -55.09 -41.30 -131.98
CA ASN A 816 -53.95 -40.77 -132.73
C ASN A 816 -52.61 -41.06 -132.03
N CYS A 817 -52.56 -41.07 -130.69
CA CYS A 817 -51.37 -41.45 -129.94
C CYS A 817 -50.97 -42.93 -130.12
N VAL A 818 -51.93 -43.82 -130.41
CA VAL A 818 -51.68 -45.26 -130.68
C VAL A 818 -51.30 -45.53 -132.15
N LYS A 819 -51.74 -44.69 -133.10
CA LYS A 819 -51.38 -44.82 -134.53
C LYS A 819 -49.87 -44.67 -134.80
N CYS A 820 -49.36 -45.43 -135.76
CA CYS A 820 -48.02 -45.25 -136.32
C CYS A 820 -47.96 -43.96 -137.17
N PHE A 821 -46.76 -43.46 -137.48
CA PHE A 821 -46.55 -42.25 -138.29
C PHE A 821 -47.09 -42.36 -139.74
N CYS A 822 -47.41 -43.57 -140.23
CA CYS A 822 -48.12 -43.75 -141.50
C CYS A 822 -49.64 -43.53 -141.39
N ASN A 823 -50.19 -43.36 -140.18
CA ASN A 823 -51.62 -43.27 -139.84
C ASN A 823 -52.52 -44.46 -140.26
N GLU A 824 -52.03 -45.42 -141.04
CA GLU A 824 -52.75 -46.65 -141.41
C GLU A 824 -52.91 -47.60 -140.22
N GLU A 825 -51.79 -48.06 -139.66
CA GLU A 825 -51.74 -49.11 -138.63
C GLU A 825 -51.26 -48.61 -137.27
N ASP A 826 -51.60 -49.36 -136.24
CA ASP A 826 -51.28 -49.07 -134.85
C ASP A 826 -49.84 -49.49 -134.53
N LYS A 827 -49.26 -48.92 -133.47
CA LYS A 827 -47.89 -49.21 -133.04
C LYS A 827 -47.77 -50.62 -132.43
N ASP A 828 -47.30 -51.61 -133.20
CA ASP A 828 -47.09 -53.00 -132.73
C ASP A 828 -45.60 -53.42 -132.62
N ARG A 829 -44.65 -52.51 -132.89
CA ARG A 829 -43.20 -52.76 -132.76
C ARG A 829 -42.47 -51.62 -132.06
N VAL A 830 -41.58 -51.96 -131.14
CA VAL A 830 -40.66 -51.03 -130.46
C VAL A 830 -39.26 -51.17 -131.04
N LEU A 831 -38.66 -50.03 -131.39
CA LEU A 831 -37.26 -49.92 -131.79
C LEU A 831 -36.35 -49.78 -130.55
N PRO A 832 -35.05 -50.11 -130.61
CA PRO A 832 -34.11 -50.03 -129.47
C PRO A 832 -34.02 -48.67 -128.79
N CYS A 833 -34.43 -47.60 -129.48
CA CYS A 833 -34.51 -46.24 -128.95
C CYS A 833 -35.77 -45.95 -128.11
N GLY A 834 -36.64 -46.94 -127.85
CA GLY A 834 -37.90 -46.80 -127.10
C GLY A 834 -39.11 -46.37 -127.94
N HIS A 835 -38.90 -45.70 -129.07
CA HIS A 835 -39.98 -45.29 -129.98
C HIS A 835 -40.69 -46.50 -130.62
N ALA A 836 -42.03 -46.42 -130.69
CA ALA A 836 -42.89 -47.46 -131.25
C ALA A 836 -43.50 -47.06 -132.60
N THR A 837 -43.64 -48.04 -133.49
CA THR A 837 -44.06 -47.96 -134.90
C THR A 837 -44.79 -49.25 -135.31
N CYS A 838 -45.49 -49.29 -136.44
CA CYS A 838 -46.08 -50.53 -136.96
C CYS A 838 -45.04 -51.39 -137.71
N LYS A 839 -45.24 -52.71 -137.72
CA LYS A 839 -44.41 -53.72 -138.37
C LYS A 839 -44.15 -53.40 -139.84
N LYS A 840 -45.17 -52.99 -140.61
CA LYS A 840 -45.03 -52.59 -142.02
C LYS A 840 -44.00 -51.46 -142.20
N CYS A 841 -44.06 -50.42 -141.37
CA CYS A 841 -43.11 -49.32 -141.42
C CYS A 841 -41.68 -49.77 -141.08
N VAL A 842 -41.50 -50.62 -140.06
CA VAL A 842 -40.17 -51.14 -139.72
C VAL A 842 -39.59 -52.01 -140.83
N GLU A 843 -40.39 -52.90 -141.41
CA GLU A 843 -39.96 -53.73 -142.53
C GLU A 843 -39.59 -52.91 -143.77
N ASN A 844 -40.33 -51.84 -144.07
CA ASN A 844 -40.00 -50.95 -145.19
C ASN A 844 -38.69 -50.18 -144.92
N LEU A 845 -38.49 -49.62 -143.72
CA LEU A 845 -37.21 -49.00 -143.32
C LEU A 845 -36.02 -49.98 -143.38
N ILE A 846 -36.24 -51.28 -143.19
CA ILE A 846 -35.21 -52.31 -143.35
C ILE A 846 -34.96 -52.64 -144.83
N LYS A 847 -36.02 -52.74 -145.66
CA LYS A 847 -35.94 -52.99 -147.12
C LYS A 847 -35.24 -51.86 -147.86
N ASP A 848 -35.62 -50.61 -147.58
CA ASP A 848 -35.07 -49.39 -148.17
C ASP A 848 -33.64 -49.06 -147.67
N ARG A 849 -33.05 -49.95 -146.85
CA ARG A 849 -31.76 -49.80 -146.16
C ARG A 849 -31.68 -48.57 -145.23
N SER A 850 -32.78 -47.87 -145.03
CA SER A 850 -32.95 -46.68 -144.20
C SER A 850 -33.15 -47.03 -142.70
N ARG A 851 -32.36 -47.99 -142.18
CA ARG A 851 -32.41 -48.57 -140.82
C ARG A 851 -32.12 -47.56 -139.69
N ARG A 852 -32.99 -46.56 -139.53
CA ARG A 852 -32.96 -45.49 -138.53
C ARG A 852 -34.37 -45.16 -138.07
N CYS A 853 -34.55 -44.91 -136.77
CA CYS A 853 -35.84 -44.53 -136.22
C CYS A 853 -36.32 -43.18 -136.81
N PRO A 854 -37.52 -43.09 -137.41
CA PRO A 854 -38.04 -41.83 -137.95
C PRO A 854 -38.15 -40.70 -136.92
N SER A 855 -38.40 -41.04 -135.65
CA SER A 855 -38.59 -40.08 -134.56
C SER A 855 -37.30 -39.52 -133.96
N CYS A 856 -36.14 -40.19 -134.13
CA CYS A 856 -34.90 -39.79 -133.45
C CYS A 856 -33.58 -40.13 -134.17
N GLY A 857 -33.62 -40.63 -135.41
CA GLY A 857 -32.44 -40.90 -136.24
C GLY A 857 -31.51 -42.05 -135.78
N LYS A 858 -31.70 -42.59 -134.57
CA LYS A 858 -30.89 -43.71 -134.05
C LYS A 858 -31.00 -44.95 -134.96
N LYS A 859 -29.86 -45.56 -135.29
CA LYS A 859 -29.78 -46.81 -136.06
C LYS A 859 -30.30 -47.99 -135.23
N PHE A 860 -30.79 -49.03 -135.90
CA PHE A 860 -31.23 -50.30 -135.32
C PHE A 860 -31.03 -51.43 -136.34
N ASP A 861 -30.91 -52.68 -135.91
CA ASP A 861 -30.96 -53.84 -136.81
C ASP A 861 -32.23 -54.68 -136.64
N HIS A 862 -32.45 -55.63 -137.55
CA HIS A 862 -33.65 -56.47 -137.59
C HIS A 862 -33.77 -57.36 -136.34
N SER A 863 -32.66 -57.75 -135.71
CA SER A 863 -32.62 -58.49 -134.45
C SER A 863 -33.20 -57.73 -133.27
N ASP A 864 -33.18 -56.40 -133.33
CA ASP A 864 -33.34 -55.54 -132.14
C ASP A 864 -34.78 -55.00 -131.99
N VAL A 865 -35.62 -55.24 -132.99
CA VAL A 865 -37.01 -54.79 -133.06
C VAL A 865 -37.90 -55.76 -132.27
N LYS A 866 -38.53 -55.27 -131.20
CA LYS A 866 -39.38 -56.10 -130.32
C LYS A 866 -40.88 -55.89 -130.60
N PRO A 867 -41.73 -56.93 -130.46
CA PRO A 867 -43.18 -56.75 -130.44
C PRO A 867 -43.64 -55.83 -129.31
N LEU A 868 -44.63 -54.98 -129.59
CA LEU A 868 -45.45 -54.32 -128.58
C LEU A 868 -46.80 -55.05 -128.50
N TYR A 869 -47.22 -55.40 -127.29
CA TYR A 869 -48.56 -55.94 -127.04
C TYR A 869 -49.31 -54.96 -126.13
N LEU A 870 -50.39 -54.37 -126.63
CA LEU A 870 -51.25 -53.48 -125.87
C LEU A 870 -52.43 -54.30 -125.31
N GLN A 871 -52.33 -54.73 -124.05
CA GLN A 871 -53.46 -55.34 -123.34
C GLN A 871 -54.37 -54.24 -122.78
N GLY A 872 -55.61 -54.21 -123.25
CA GLY A 872 -56.66 -53.36 -122.66
C GLY A 872 -57.31 -54.06 -121.47
N SER A 873 -57.12 -53.53 -120.26
CA SER A 873 -57.86 -53.96 -119.07
C SER A 873 -59.25 -53.34 -119.06
N LEU A 874 -60.24 -54.06 -119.61
CA LEU A 874 -61.65 -53.78 -119.35
C LEU A 874 -61.97 -54.24 -117.92
N GLY A 875 -62.16 -53.27 -117.03
CA GLY A 875 -62.64 -53.47 -115.66
C GLY A 875 -63.55 -52.31 -115.28
N ASP A 876 -64.77 -52.61 -114.86
CA ASP A 876 -65.82 -51.62 -114.65
C ASP A 876 -65.64 -50.83 -113.35
N THR A 877 -65.42 -49.51 -113.43
CA THR A 877 -66.18 -48.47 -112.71
C THR A 877 -65.82 -47.07 -113.19
#